data_AF-A0A0C2CSC3-F1
#
_entry.id   AF-A0A0C2CSC3-F1
#
_cell.length_a   1.000
_cell.length_b   1.000
_cell.length_c   1.000
_cell.angle_alpha   90.00
_cell.angle_beta   90.00
_cell.angle_gamma   90.00
#
_symmetry.space_group_name_H-M   'P 1'
#
loop_
_entity.id
_entity.type
_entity.pdbx_description
1 polymer ?
#
loop_
_entity_poly.entity_id
_entity_poly.type
_entity_poly.pdbx_seq_one_letter_code
_entity_poly.pdbx_strand_id
1 'polypeptide(L)'
;MAADPDPAASSVVRARVGRARGFVVGLAALLILIDLLLGAVAGPLGPDTLDNADDVRRYLRATAQAEGAPWLLIGDSVVVGDTGQAELASWHEHRLVDYLDAELAEHEDAVFRQVAFSGMLPVDMLAVIEALDREDPDARVSLLVELSPRHFSGAYAHDETPSRPWFAELTDGEDAGVLGIPSMDEVLGIIRRWTPIYRHRDRFADTRDQLLAPAQGSAEQVAERGNRVEALARLSVHYLDPQLGPESVQVAALREIARRCRASGRRLAMFTVPLEDGFIGGIGRASTQGDYVAQLDAMLEPDGKNVALLPMDHPQFRSELFWDHVHLRPEGHRALAINLLHQLGLRLANLPRTEELIGPWGFDASLVARLDVGSSNGAAWQALFASPHGVAVSSDDQDGQHDQHIVIADTGNHVLRQLHGDLRVVSTFAGTPGVAGDRDGPPSSALLDRPRSPLLVGDSVYFTDGEGSRLRRVAAGEVQTVLRTSAGWQIQALRAHQGRIYMLQARAAQTRILAVEPDFAATTRVIRGEAPGLQITAFTINAAGELYLATANGQLHTAKASARELDLAAPDPQQLRLVFENVGGEVLPQNDKHTFPRAYADIRLSEIVGLEYVERYGGLLVQDLAPHEPGTYEQHVTERAHLRFLDLEREVIYPWLKPLTVGLGYFYFNQSTQGFSSYFHEGSMAIDQRTATLVYLEDGRSRLLRLEDGLLGVAKIGQFSMDRLGFRDLLGARTGERAMSDHDPTRFLDDASATDPARRGPYVWLLMGSSMMSMSELVGQYSLGRQLARRIERDLALREGIELHTFQRTIPGGRLTRQITAIKGFMQVGRPDIISIEANTSTFLPDDADDAFMAEQLERLTKLARRWDSKLVIIDTSPYIVRNRESLRPTSDQVARFLELARERGFVVIDVGDAVLDRHIEVAPFASPPVSGIHPPPWAIDTIADEVAAALSPVVRDWLRARAPALRSEGPESVDSARTEPLGAAFQAHEFGWADHFARLPAEATQVDYDGDHLLVFVDLAQVSPGLAEALASDERLDELVLAVVYEQTVRLHNGARTADIVLARFGHYDEYGAGVNEGATIVRREHLTHETLGDALQVFIERR
;
A
#
# COMPACT_ATOMS: atom_id res chain seq x y z
N MET A 1 -52.22 59.77 -73.27
CA MET A 1 -53.32 59.76 -72.28
C MET A 1 -52.70 59.20 -71.01
N ALA A 2 -52.42 60.03 -70.00
CA ALA A 2 -53.40 60.66 -69.08
C ALA A 2 -53.93 59.62 -68.06
N ALA A 3 -53.77 59.78 -66.75
CA ALA A 3 -53.21 60.93 -66.02
C ALA A 3 -52.50 60.55 -64.70
N ASP A 4 -51.63 61.46 -64.25
CA ASP A 4 -51.12 61.63 -62.87
C ASP A 4 -52.11 62.54 -62.10
N PRO A 5 -52.13 62.64 -60.74
CA PRO A 5 -50.95 63.07 -59.98
C PRO A 5 -50.67 62.44 -58.59
N ASP A 6 -49.37 62.43 -58.26
CA ASP A 6 -48.72 62.61 -56.93
C ASP A 6 -49.45 63.68 -56.02
N PRO A 7 -49.32 63.73 -54.66
CA PRO A 7 -48.05 63.52 -53.94
C PRO A 7 -48.05 62.86 -52.53
N ALA A 8 -47.08 61.96 -52.28
CA ALA A 8 -46.53 61.71 -50.94
C ALA A 8 -45.14 61.01 -50.94
N ALA A 9 -44.30 61.36 -49.95
CA ALA A 9 -43.10 60.59 -49.52
C ALA A 9 -41.94 60.40 -50.55
N SER A 10 -41.38 61.53 -50.96
CA SER A 10 -40.02 61.75 -51.46
C SER A 10 -38.90 60.72 -51.16
N SER A 11 -37.97 60.59 -52.13
CA SER A 11 -36.55 60.22 -51.99
C SER A 11 -36.16 58.74 -51.77
N VAL A 12 -36.39 57.90 -52.79
CA VAL A 12 -35.65 56.63 -52.98
C VAL A 12 -34.26 56.91 -53.57
N VAL A 13 -33.18 56.52 -52.88
CA VAL A 13 -31.83 56.34 -53.45
C VAL A 13 -31.14 55.12 -52.78
N ARG A 14 -30.34 54.34 -53.52
CA ARG A 14 -29.49 53.19 -53.07
C ARG A 14 -30.16 51.84 -52.70
N ALA A 15 -31.23 51.47 -53.39
CA ALA A 15 -31.83 50.12 -53.27
C ALA A 15 -31.04 49.00 -54.02
N ARG A 16 -29.86 48.58 -53.53
CA ARG A 16 -29.29 47.25 -53.88
C ARG A 16 -28.32 46.58 -52.89
N VAL A 17 -27.93 47.25 -51.80
CA VAL A 17 -27.02 46.68 -50.76
C VAL A 17 -27.77 46.19 -49.50
N GLY A 18 -29.05 46.59 -49.35
CA GLY A 18 -29.81 46.44 -48.11
C GLY A 18 -30.09 45.00 -47.65
N ARG A 19 -30.55 44.09 -48.53
CA ARG A 19 -30.95 42.73 -48.09
C ARG A 19 -29.77 41.86 -47.64
N ALA A 20 -28.62 41.96 -48.29
CA ALA A 20 -27.42 41.26 -47.86
C ALA A 20 -26.95 41.76 -46.49
N ARG A 21 -26.90 43.09 -46.26
CA ARG A 21 -26.59 43.64 -44.94
C ARG A 21 -27.65 43.33 -43.89
N GLY A 22 -28.94 43.34 -44.23
CA GLY A 22 -30.02 42.95 -43.31
C GLY A 22 -29.92 41.50 -42.87
N PHE A 23 -29.61 40.58 -43.79
CA PHE A 23 -29.39 39.17 -43.46
C PHE A 23 -28.09 38.96 -42.66
N VAL A 24 -26.98 39.60 -43.04
CA VAL A 24 -25.70 39.47 -42.32
C VAL A 24 -25.74 40.13 -40.94
N VAL A 25 -26.39 41.28 -40.77
CA VAL A 25 -26.59 41.93 -39.46
C VAL A 25 -27.62 41.16 -38.64
N GLY A 26 -28.67 40.61 -39.25
CA GLY A 26 -29.63 39.74 -38.56
C GLY A 26 -28.99 38.42 -38.10
N LEU A 27 -28.14 37.81 -38.91
CA LEU A 27 -27.39 36.61 -38.57
C LEU A 27 -26.30 36.91 -37.53
N ALA A 28 -25.58 38.02 -37.63
CA ALA A 28 -24.61 38.44 -36.63
C ALA A 28 -25.30 38.79 -35.29
N ALA A 29 -26.44 39.47 -35.31
CA ALA A 29 -27.22 39.75 -34.10
C ALA A 29 -27.81 38.46 -33.51
N LEU A 30 -28.26 37.50 -34.33
CA LEU A 30 -28.72 36.19 -33.86
C LEU A 30 -27.58 35.35 -33.28
N LEU A 31 -26.40 35.37 -33.91
CA LEU A 31 -25.20 34.72 -33.39
C LEU A 31 -24.77 35.35 -32.07
N ILE A 32 -24.72 36.69 -31.96
CA ILE A 32 -24.45 37.41 -30.71
C ILE A 32 -25.51 37.11 -29.64
N LEU A 33 -26.79 36.97 -30.02
CA LEU A 33 -27.84 36.59 -29.07
C LEU A 33 -27.71 35.13 -28.61
N ILE A 34 -27.23 34.23 -29.48
CA ILE A 34 -26.93 32.84 -29.15
C ILE A 34 -25.67 32.75 -28.27
N ASP A 35 -24.61 33.51 -28.57
CA ASP A 35 -23.41 33.67 -27.73
C ASP A 35 -23.79 34.17 -26.33
N LEU A 36 -24.64 35.20 -26.25
CA LEU A 36 -25.14 35.74 -24.99
C LEU A 36 -26.07 34.76 -24.24
N LEU A 37 -26.82 33.92 -24.95
CA LEU A 37 -27.68 32.89 -24.34
C LEU A 37 -26.91 31.64 -23.92
N LEU A 38 -25.82 31.29 -24.59
CA LEU A 38 -24.90 30.22 -24.19
C LEU A 38 -24.02 30.68 -23.03
N GLY A 39 -23.45 31.88 -23.11
CA GLY A 39 -22.70 32.51 -22.02
C GLY A 39 -23.54 32.80 -20.78
N ALA A 40 -24.86 33.01 -20.92
CA ALA A 40 -25.78 33.10 -19.78
C ALA A 40 -26.15 31.73 -19.15
N VAL A 41 -25.63 30.62 -19.69
CA VAL A 41 -25.76 29.26 -19.13
C VAL A 41 -24.37 28.74 -18.69
N ALA A 42 -23.40 29.65 -18.47
CA ALA A 42 -22.13 29.32 -17.86
C ALA A 42 -22.33 28.78 -16.43
N GLY A 43 -21.99 27.50 -16.22
CA GLY A 43 -21.62 27.00 -14.91
C GLY A 43 -20.28 27.60 -14.44
N PRO A 44 -19.74 27.17 -13.28
CA PRO A 44 -18.52 27.74 -12.71
C PRO A 44 -17.25 27.31 -13.48
N LEU A 45 -17.06 27.86 -14.67
CA LEU A 45 -15.94 27.56 -15.58
C LEU A 45 -15.19 28.84 -15.99
N GLY A 46 -13.88 28.68 -16.19
CA GLY A 46 -13.02 29.70 -16.79
C GLY A 46 -13.17 29.78 -18.32
N PRO A 47 -12.31 30.56 -19.01
CA PRO A 47 -12.26 30.54 -20.47
C PRO A 47 -11.78 29.19 -20.99
N ASP A 48 -12.31 28.75 -22.14
CA ASP A 48 -11.98 27.44 -22.74
C ASP A 48 -10.49 27.29 -23.13
N THR A 49 -9.78 28.41 -23.35
CA THR A 49 -8.32 28.45 -23.59
C THR A 49 -7.67 29.69 -22.94
N LEU A 50 -6.35 29.62 -22.74
CA LEU A 50 -5.50 30.72 -22.24
C LEU A 50 -4.34 30.97 -23.24
N ASP A 51 -4.68 31.52 -24.41
CA ASP A 51 -3.75 31.56 -25.55
C ASP A 51 -2.80 32.78 -25.61
N ASN A 52 -3.04 33.80 -24.78
CA ASN A 52 -2.29 35.07 -24.79
C ASN A 52 -2.34 35.82 -23.45
N ALA A 53 -1.55 36.89 -23.35
CA ALA A 53 -1.40 37.73 -22.16
C ALA A 53 -2.72 38.35 -21.66
N ASP A 54 -3.62 38.79 -22.54
CA ASP A 54 -4.88 39.44 -22.14
C ASP A 54 -5.95 38.46 -21.64
N ASP A 55 -5.97 37.23 -22.15
CA ASP A 55 -6.80 36.16 -21.61
C ASP A 55 -6.30 35.72 -20.23
N VAL A 56 -4.98 35.60 -20.04
CA VAL A 56 -4.37 35.33 -18.71
C VAL A 56 -4.66 36.46 -17.72
N ARG A 57 -4.44 37.74 -18.08
CA ARG A 57 -4.78 38.89 -17.22
C ARG A 57 -6.26 38.88 -16.80
N ARG A 58 -7.17 38.57 -17.74
CA ARG A 58 -8.62 38.45 -17.46
C ARG A 58 -8.93 37.31 -16.51
N TYR A 59 -8.25 36.17 -16.64
CA TYR A 59 -8.41 35.01 -15.76
C TYR A 59 -7.85 35.25 -14.35
N LEU A 60 -6.69 35.91 -14.23
CA LEU A 60 -6.14 36.34 -12.93
C LEU A 60 -7.10 37.31 -12.22
N ARG A 61 -7.66 38.29 -12.95
CA ARG A 61 -8.68 39.21 -12.41
C ARG A 61 -9.96 38.49 -11.98
N ALA A 62 -10.41 37.49 -12.73
CA ALA A 62 -11.57 36.66 -12.35
C ALA A 62 -11.29 35.81 -11.11
N THR A 63 -10.08 35.24 -11.00
CA THR A 63 -9.62 34.47 -9.82
C THR A 63 -9.55 35.36 -8.58
N ALA A 64 -9.08 36.61 -8.73
CA ALA A 64 -9.08 37.63 -7.67
C ALA A 64 -10.49 38.14 -7.28
N GLN A 65 -11.53 37.77 -8.05
CA GLN A 65 -12.94 38.17 -7.81
C GLN A 65 -13.84 36.97 -7.47
N ALA A 66 -13.27 35.78 -7.28
CA ALA A 66 -14.01 34.61 -6.82
C ALA A 66 -14.52 34.80 -5.37
N GLU A 67 -15.68 34.20 -5.09
CA GLU A 67 -16.15 34.00 -3.71
C GLU A 67 -15.43 32.78 -3.09
N GLY A 68 -15.33 32.74 -1.76
CA GLY A 68 -14.52 31.76 -1.02
C GLY A 68 -13.03 32.12 -0.91
N ALA A 69 -12.19 31.12 -0.63
CA ALA A 69 -10.74 31.23 -0.53
C ALA A 69 -10.05 30.75 -1.84
N PRO A 70 -9.65 31.66 -2.75
CA PRO A 70 -9.10 31.27 -4.05
C PRO A 70 -7.64 30.79 -3.98
N TRP A 71 -7.41 29.62 -4.56
CA TRP A 71 -6.10 29.03 -4.83
C TRP A 71 -5.80 29.02 -6.33
N LEU A 72 -4.65 29.56 -6.71
CA LEU A 72 -4.14 29.52 -8.08
C LEU A 72 -2.99 28.50 -8.19
N LEU A 73 -3.25 27.40 -8.89
CA LEU A 73 -2.25 26.44 -9.31
C LEU A 73 -1.44 26.98 -10.49
N ILE A 74 -0.11 26.82 -10.45
CA ILE A 74 0.81 27.18 -11.53
C ILE A 74 1.80 26.01 -11.74
N GLY A 75 1.97 25.53 -12.96
CA GLY A 75 2.80 24.34 -13.21
C GLY A 75 3.00 23.92 -14.66
N ASP A 76 3.64 22.76 -14.80
CA ASP A 76 4.01 22.09 -16.06
C ASP A 76 3.10 20.84 -16.22
N SER A 77 3.63 19.68 -16.61
CA SER A 77 2.86 18.50 -16.96
C SER A 77 1.91 17.98 -15.86
N VAL A 78 2.23 18.09 -14.57
CA VAL A 78 1.39 17.49 -13.52
C VAL A 78 0.19 18.38 -13.15
N VAL A 79 0.33 19.71 -13.21
CA VAL A 79 -0.82 20.61 -13.07
C VAL A 79 -1.65 20.66 -14.37
N VAL A 80 -1.04 20.52 -15.54
CA VAL A 80 -1.77 20.43 -16.82
C VAL A 80 -2.59 19.13 -16.93
N GLY A 81 -2.06 18.02 -16.39
CA GLY A 81 -2.58 16.67 -16.62
C GLY A 81 -1.91 15.98 -17.82
N ASP A 82 -2.19 14.70 -18.01
CA ASP A 82 -1.53 13.86 -19.03
C ASP A 82 -1.76 14.38 -20.47
N THR A 83 -0.69 14.88 -21.09
CA THR A 83 -0.69 15.40 -22.47
C THR A 83 -0.17 14.41 -23.51
N GLY A 84 0.27 13.22 -23.10
CA GLY A 84 0.94 12.25 -23.98
C GLY A 84 0.09 11.03 -24.37
N GLN A 85 -1.03 10.79 -23.68
CA GLN A 85 -2.03 9.78 -24.07
C GLN A 85 -2.57 10.04 -25.48
N ALA A 86 -2.51 9.02 -26.35
CA ALA A 86 -2.97 9.13 -27.73
C ALA A 86 -4.49 9.00 -27.89
N GLU A 87 -5.18 8.44 -26.88
CA GLU A 87 -6.62 8.19 -26.82
C GLU A 87 -7.11 8.40 -25.36
N LEU A 88 -7.82 9.50 -25.10
CA LEU A 88 -8.42 9.83 -23.79
C LEU A 88 -9.94 9.71 -23.85
N ALA A 89 -10.56 9.27 -22.76
CA ALA A 89 -12.02 9.18 -22.62
C ALA A 89 -12.67 10.56 -22.36
N SER A 90 -12.18 11.27 -21.35
CA SER A 90 -12.37 12.71 -21.20
C SER A 90 -11.12 13.36 -20.58
N TRP A 91 -10.98 14.68 -20.76
CA TRP A 91 -9.82 15.44 -20.27
C TRP A 91 -9.94 15.87 -18.80
N HIS A 92 -11.14 15.77 -18.21
CA HIS A 92 -11.37 16.09 -16.79
C HIS A 92 -10.89 14.97 -15.85
N GLU A 93 -10.66 13.76 -16.37
CA GLU A 93 -10.20 12.59 -15.60
C GLU A 93 -8.67 12.59 -15.34
N HIS A 94 -7.96 13.66 -15.73
CA HIS A 94 -6.49 13.72 -15.69
C HIS A 94 -5.90 15.03 -15.16
N ARG A 95 -6.68 16.09 -14.90
CA ARG A 95 -6.12 17.35 -14.34
C ARG A 95 -6.09 17.29 -12.83
N LEU A 96 -5.02 17.84 -12.23
CA LEU A 96 -4.92 17.95 -10.77
C LEU A 96 -6.05 18.80 -10.16
N VAL A 97 -6.51 19.85 -10.84
CA VAL A 97 -7.61 20.70 -10.35
C VAL A 97 -8.94 19.96 -10.22
N ASP A 98 -9.27 19.06 -11.16
CA ASP A 98 -10.54 18.30 -11.11
C ASP A 98 -10.53 17.32 -9.93
N TYR A 99 -9.38 16.72 -9.62
CA TYR A 99 -9.23 15.87 -8.44
C TYR A 99 -9.23 16.67 -7.13
N LEU A 100 -8.69 17.89 -7.10
CA LEU A 100 -8.78 18.76 -5.92
C LEU A 100 -10.25 19.16 -5.65
N ASP A 101 -10.97 19.61 -6.69
CA ASP A 101 -12.38 19.99 -6.58
C ASP A 101 -13.30 18.79 -6.26
N ALA A 102 -12.96 17.57 -6.72
CA ALA A 102 -13.74 16.35 -6.47
C ALA A 102 -13.50 15.70 -5.09
N GLU A 103 -12.31 15.87 -4.51
CA GLU A 103 -11.97 15.31 -3.19
C GLU A 103 -12.17 16.32 -2.05
N LEU A 104 -12.48 17.60 -2.32
CA LEU A 104 -12.78 18.64 -1.34
C LEU A 104 -14.18 18.49 -0.73
N ALA A 105 -14.31 18.67 0.59
CA ALA A 105 -15.60 18.55 1.28
C ALA A 105 -16.62 19.66 0.92
N GLU A 106 -17.90 19.31 0.82
CA GLU A 106 -19.04 20.22 0.51
C GLU A 106 -19.21 21.44 1.46
N HIS A 107 -18.40 21.53 2.52
CA HIS A 107 -18.47 22.58 3.54
C HIS A 107 -17.15 23.35 3.71
N GLU A 108 -16.15 23.10 2.86
CA GLU A 108 -14.93 23.93 2.78
C GLU A 108 -15.11 25.04 1.74
N ASP A 109 -14.93 26.29 2.15
CA ASP A 109 -15.11 27.48 1.31
C ASP A 109 -13.81 27.80 0.53
N ALA A 110 -13.32 26.83 -0.24
CA ALA A 110 -12.09 26.92 -1.02
C ALA A 110 -12.35 26.69 -2.52
N VAL A 111 -11.65 27.43 -3.38
CA VAL A 111 -11.87 27.39 -4.84
C VAL A 111 -10.54 27.30 -5.58
N PHE A 112 -10.32 26.21 -6.31
CA PHE A 112 -9.11 26.02 -7.10
C PHE A 112 -9.25 26.55 -8.54
N ARG A 113 -8.18 27.16 -9.06
CA ARG A 113 -8.04 27.69 -10.43
C ARG A 113 -6.62 27.39 -10.93
N GLN A 114 -6.39 27.28 -12.24
CA GLN A 114 -5.05 26.93 -12.75
C GLN A 114 -4.59 27.78 -13.94
N VAL A 115 -3.31 28.17 -13.94
CA VAL A 115 -2.56 28.68 -15.10
C VAL A 115 -1.34 27.80 -15.26
N ALA A 116 -1.46 26.76 -16.09
CA ALA A 116 -0.42 25.75 -16.28
C ALA A 116 -0.27 25.41 -17.76
N PHE A 117 0.98 25.14 -18.19
CA PHE A 117 1.30 24.87 -19.59
C PHE A 117 2.46 23.88 -19.69
N SER A 118 2.40 22.92 -20.63
CA SER A 118 3.53 22.03 -20.85
C SER A 118 4.79 22.81 -21.29
N GLY A 119 5.91 22.60 -20.60
CA GLY A 119 7.15 23.35 -20.74
C GLY A 119 7.14 24.75 -20.11
N MET A 120 6.32 25.00 -19.09
CA MET A 120 6.35 26.25 -18.32
C MET A 120 7.57 26.27 -17.38
N LEU A 121 8.39 27.32 -17.48
CA LEU A 121 9.61 27.49 -16.67
C LEU A 121 9.38 28.50 -15.52
N PRO A 122 10.19 28.48 -14.45
CA PRO A 122 10.12 29.47 -13.37
C PRO A 122 10.13 30.94 -13.80
N VAL A 123 10.82 31.29 -14.90
CA VAL A 123 10.73 32.65 -15.50
C VAL A 123 9.32 32.98 -16.01
N ASP A 124 8.58 32.01 -16.55
CA ASP A 124 7.18 32.19 -16.97
C ASP A 124 6.25 32.30 -15.75
N MET A 125 6.52 31.48 -14.72
CA MET A 125 5.77 31.51 -13.45
C MET A 125 5.91 32.87 -12.76
N LEU A 126 7.11 33.45 -12.80
CA LEU A 126 7.36 34.81 -12.31
C LEU A 126 6.53 35.83 -13.09
N ALA A 127 6.51 35.78 -14.43
CA ALA A 127 5.71 36.70 -15.25
C ALA A 127 4.20 36.64 -14.96
N VAL A 128 3.65 35.44 -14.69
CA VAL A 128 2.25 35.26 -14.25
C VAL A 128 2.01 35.87 -12.87
N ILE A 129 2.96 35.72 -11.94
CA ILE A 129 2.87 36.28 -10.59
C ILE A 129 3.04 37.82 -10.59
N GLU A 130 3.90 38.37 -11.45
CA GLU A 130 4.02 39.83 -11.64
C GLU A 130 2.75 40.46 -12.24
N ALA A 131 2.00 39.72 -13.05
CA ALA A 131 0.66 40.13 -13.48
C ALA A 131 -0.36 40.03 -12.34
N LEU A 132 -0.34 38.95 -11.55
CA LEU A 132 -1.24 38.78 -10.41
C LEU A 132 -1.04 39.84 -9.33
N ASP A 133 0.20 40.25 -9.05
CA ASP A 133 0.52 41.34 -8.11
C ASP A 133 -0.13 42.69 -8.49
N ARG A 134 -0.59 42.87 -9.74
CA ARG A 134 -1.34 44.04 -10.20
C ARG A 134 -2.86 43.86 -10.13
N GLU A 135 -3.35 42.65 -10.40
CA GLU A 135 -4.79 42.32 -10.41
C GLU A 135 -5.34 41.99 -9.00
N ASP A 136 -4.48 41.53 -8.10
CA ASP A 136 -4.77 41.25 -6.69
C ASP A 136 -3.71 41.85 -5.75
N PRO A 137 -3.69 43.20 -5.58
CA PRO A 137 -2.72 43.88 -4.74
C PRO A 137 -2.91 43.64 -3.24
N ASP A 138 -4.09 43.17 -2.82
CA ASP A 138 -4.42 42.81 -1.44
C ASP A 138 -3.98 41.37 -1.06
N ALA A 139 -3.30 40.66 -1.96
CA ALA A 139 -2.69 39.35 -1.75
C ALA A 139 -3.66 38.22 -1.29
N ARG A 140 -4.93 38.30 -1.68
CA ARG A 140 -6.01 37.35 -1.31
C ARG A 140 -5.91 36.01 -2.03
N VAL A 141 -5.40 35.99 -3.26
CA VAL A 141 -5.20 34.74 -4.03
C VAL A 141 -3.95 34.02 -3.51
N SER A 142 -4.14 32.83 -2.97
CA SER A 142 -3.07 31.92 -2.54
C SER A 142 -2.49 31.17 -3.75
N LEU A 143 -1.21 30.81 -3.70
CA LEU A 143 -0.50 30.14 -4.81
C LEU A 143 -0.12 28.70 -4.46
N LEU A 144 -0.29 27.79 -5.41
CA LEU A 144 0.24 26.42 -5.36
C LEU A 144 1.11 26.17 -6.61
N VAL A 145 2.41 25.95 -6.44
CA VAL A 145 3.38 25.92 -7.56
C VAL A 145 4.07 24.56 -7.69
N GLU A 146 4.04 23.99 -8.89
CA GLU A 146 4.74 22.74 -9.24
C GLU A 146 6.25 22.99 -9.42
N LEU A 147 7.08 22.13 -8.84
CA LEU A 147 8.54 22.12 -9.03
C LEU A 147 9.00 20.78 -9.63
N SER A 148 9.44 20.82 -10.90
CA SER A 148 10.03 19.67 -11.60
C SER A 148 11.54 19.85 -11.76
N PRO A 149 12.37 18.78 -11.66
CA PRO A 149 13.80 18.83 -11.98
C PRO A 149 14.10 19.37 -13.38
N ARG A 150 13.12 19.22 -14.29
CA ARG A 150 13.12 19.82 -15.63
C ARG A 150 13.43 21.31 -15.62
N HIS A 151 12.87 22.05 -14.66
CA HIS A 151 13.01 23.51 -14.55
C HIS A 151 14.47 23.96 -14.37
N PHE A 152 15.36 23.05 -13.99
CA PHE A 152 16.75 23.35 -13.64
C PHE A 152 17.79 22.65 -14.52
N SER A 153 17.39 21.79 -15.47
CA SER A 153 18.36 21.05 -16.29
C SER A 153 19.30 22.00 -17.05
N GLY A 154 20.51 21.54 -17.39
CA GLY A 154 21.52 22.38 -18.04
C GLY A 154 21.07 23.06 -19.34
N ALA A 155 19.99 22.58 -19.97
CA ALA A 155 19.36 23.20 -21.14
C ALA A 155 18.55 24.47 -20.83
N TYR A 156 17.95 24.57 -19.64
CA TYR A 156 17.05 25.67 -19.25
C TYR A 156 17.64 26.61 -18.20
N ALA A 157 18.64 26.14 -17.44
CA ALA A 157 19.24 26.86 -16.31
C ALA A 157 19.74 28.29 -16.64
N HIS A 158 20.12 28.56 -17.89
CA HIS A 158 20.65 29.85 -18.32
C HIS A 158 19.76 30.57 -19.35
N ASP A 159 18.53 30.10 -19.60
CA ASP A 159 17.62 30.77 -20.52
C ASP A 159 16.89 31.91 -19.81
N GLU A 160 17.19 33.14 -20.24
CA GLU A 160 16.52 34.38 -19.82
C GLU A 160 15.23 34.64 -20.65
N THR A 161 15.00 33.86 -21.72
CA THR A 161 13.84 33.99 -22.59
C THR A 161 12.65 33.21 -22.00
N PRO A 162 11.46 33.82 -21.86
CA PRO A 162 10.25 33.07 -21.51
C PRO A 162 9.92 32.02 -22.57
N SER A 163 9.35 30.87 -22.16
CA SER A 163 9.06 29.73 -23.05
C SER A 163 8.08 30.07 -24.18
N ARG A 164 7.31 31.15 -24.02
CA ARG A 164 6.35 31.71 -24.97
C ARG A 164 6.55 33.22 -25.00
N PRO A 165 6.72 33.87 -26.19
CA PRO A 165 7.03 35.30 -26.26
C PRO A 165 6.06 36.22 -25.51
N TRP A 166 4.76 35.87 -25.46
CA TRP A 166 3.75 36.67 -24.79
C TRP A 166 3.85 36.66 -23.25
N PHE A 167 4.63 35.78 -22.63
CA PHE A 167 4.90 35.90 -21.19
C PHE A 167 5.67 37.19 -20.86
N ALA A 168 6.52 37.71 -21.76
CA ALA A 168 7.12 39.05 -21.57
C ALA A 168 6.07 40.18 -21.63
N GLU A 169 5.02 40.01 -22.43
CA GLU A 169 3.92 40.98 -22.51
C GLU A 169 3.14 41.06 -21.18
N LEU A 170 3.16 40.02 -20.33
CA LEU A 170 2.61 40.10 -18.98
C LEU A 170 3.38 41.09 -18.09
N THR A 171 4.70 41.21 -18.25
CA THR A 171 5.54 42.05 -17.38
C THR A 171 5.61 43.51 -17.83
N ASP A 172 5.62 43.80 -19.14
CA ASP A 172 5.87 45.16 -19.66
C ASP A 172 4.78 46.21 -19.38
N GLY A 173 3.51 45.80 -19.23
CA GLY A 173 2.51 46.57 -18.47
C GLY A 173 2.02 47.94 -18.99
N GLU A 174 2.19 48.30 -20.28
CA GLU A 174 1.59 49.54 -20.84
C GLU A 174 1.06 49.35 -22.29
N ASP A 175 0.23 50.29 -22.77
CA ASP A 175 -0.53 50.16 -24.04
C ASP A 175 0.36 50.06 -25.29
N ALA A 176 0.25 48.97 -26.06
CA ALA A 176 0.79 48.82 -27.41
C ALA A 176 0.00 49.62 -28.48
N GLY A 177 -0.33 50.87 -28.16
CA GLY A 177 -1.17 51.75 -28.98
C GLY A 177 -0.41 52.51 -30.07
N VAL A 178 -1.01 52.54 -31.26
CA VAL A 178 -0.76 53.51 -32.35
C VAL A 178 0.54 53.35 -33.16
N LEU A 179 0.43 52.62 -34.29
CA LEU A 179 0.49 53.26 -35.62
C LEU A 179 -0.15 52.35 -36.69
N GLY A 180 -1.17 52.85 -37.38
CA GLY A 180 -2.14 52.00 -38.09
C GLY A 180 -1.77 51.59 -39.52
N ILE A 181 -1.49 50.30 -39.71
CA ILE A 181 -1.75 49.53 -40.94
C ILE A 181 -2.32 48.17 -40.50
N PRO A 182 -3.45 47.68 -41.06
CA PRO A 182 -3.98 46.36 -40.68
C PRO A 182 -2.99 45.25 -41.08
N SER A 183 -2.68 44.36 -40.15
CA SER A 183 -1.82 43.21 -40.42
C SER A 183 -2.59 42.10 -41.14
N MET A 184 -1.86 41.11 -41.69
CA MET A 184 -2.47 40.05 -42.51
C MET A 184 -3.42 39.14 -41.70
N ASP A 185 -3.27 39.06 -40.37
CA ASP A 185 -4.09 38.19 -39.53
C ASP A 185 -5.55 38.66 -39.37
N GLU A 186 -5.86 39.96 -39.47
CA GLU A 186 -7.27 40.40 -39.54
C GLU A 186 -7.97 39.88 -40.81
N VAL A 187 -7.22 39.76 -41.91
CA VAL A 187 -7.72 39.24 -43.19
C VAL A 187 -7.81 37.71 -43.17
N LEU A 188 -6.85 37.03 -42.51
CA LEU A 188 -6.83 35.57 -42.39
C LEU A 188 -7.77 35.03 -41.29
N GLY A 189 -8.10 35.82 -40.26
CA GLY A 189 -9.06 35.48 -39.20
C GLY A 189 -10.52 35.36 -39.67
N ILE A 190 -10.80 35.77 -40.92
CA ILE A 190 -12.08 35.51 -41.60
C ILE A 190 -12.08 34.11 -42.26
N ILE A 191 -10.91 33.57 -42.61
CA ILE A 191 -10.75 32.26 -43.28
C ILE A 191 -10.49 31.13 -42.26
N ARG A 192 -9.76 31.39 -41.16
CA ARG A 192 -9.47 30.39 -40.11
C ARG A 192 -10.72 29.90 -39.34
N ARG A 193 -11.87 30.56 -39.46
CA ARG A 193 -13.07 30.36 -38.62
C ARG A 193 -13.91 29.10 -38.96
N TRP A 194 -13.27 28.01 -39.39
CA TRP A 194 -13.94 26.76 -39.80
C TRP A 194 -13.23 25.45 -39.39
N THR A 195 -12.15 25.50 -38.60
CA THR A 195 -11.53 24.29 -38.01
C THR A 195 -10.93 24.58 -36.62
N PRO A 196 -11.14 23.75 -35.58
CA PRO A 196 -10.54 23.95 -34.25
C PRO A 196 -9.02 23.77 -34.22
N ILE A 197 -8.33 24.42 -33.28
CA ILE A 197 -6.88 24.25 -33.04
C ILE A 197 -6.62 23.10 -32.04
N TYR A 198 -7.15 21.92 -32.33
CA TYR A 198 -6.64 20.66 -31.79
C TYR A 198 -5.74 20.01 -32.86
N ARG A 199 -4.55 20.58 -33.11
CA ARG A 199 -3.71 20.10 -34.22
C ARG A 199 -2.19 20.25 -34.08
N HIS A 200 -1.62 19.65 -33.04
CA HIS A 200 -0.21 19.23 -33.04
C HIS A 200 0.03 17.71 -33.09
N ARG A 201 -1.04 16.89 -33.18
CA ARG A 201 -0.96 15.45 -33.50
C ARG A 201 -0.19 15.15 -34.80
N ASP A 202 -0.32 16.02 -35.79
CA ASP A 202 0.26 15.78 -37.13
C ASP A 202 1.76 16.14 -37.23
N ARG A 203 2.36 16.84 -36.24
CA ARG A 203 3.76 17.28 -36.33
C ARG A 203 4.79 16.17 -36.07
N PHE A 204 4.33 14.96 -35.72
CA PHE A 204 5.14 13.73 -35.73
C PHE A 204 4.88 12.82 -36.94
N ALA A 205 3.87 13.12 -37.79
CA ALA A 205 3.58 12.33 -38.98
C ALA A 205 4.67 12.52 -40.06
N ASP A 206 5.06 13.76 -40.36
CA ASP A 206 6.12 14.06 -41.34
C ASP A 206 7.50 13.52 -40.89
N THR A 207 7.77 13.51 -39.59
CA THR A 207 9.00 12.91 -39.02
C THR A 207 9.03 11.40 -39.24
N ARG A 208 7.87 10.73 -39.21
CA ARG A 208 7.77 9.28 -39.40
C ARG A 208 8.23 8.86 -40.80
N ASP A 209 7.82 9.58 -41.84
CA ASP A 209 8.17 9.22 -43.21
C ASP A 209 9.61 9.61 -43.59
N GLN A 210 10.27 10.51 -42.82
CA GLN A 210 11.72 10.73 -42.88
C GLN A 210 12.51 9.66 -42.11
N LEU A 211 11.99 9.15 -40.99
CA LEU A 211 12.58 8.05 -40.22
C LEU A 211 12.40 6.67 -40.88
N LEU A 212 11.37 6.50 -41.73
CA LEU A 212 11.10 5.27 -42.47
C LEU A 212 11.80 5.20 -43.83
N ALA A 213 12.63 6.18 -44.20
CA ALA A 213 13.48 6.10 -45.38
C ALA A 213 14.67 5.16 -45.12
N PRO A 214 14.77 3.97 -45.77
CA PRO A 214 15.82 3.01 -45.46
C PRO A 214 17.17 3.48 -46.03
N ALA A 215 17.99 4.07 -45.16
CA ALA A 215 19.41 4.25 -45.44
C ALA A 215 20.05 2.86 -45.62
N GLN A 216 20.42 2.51 -46.87
CA GLN A 216 20.95 1.19 -47.20
C GLN A 216 22.39 1.01 -46.66
N GLY A 217 22.48 0.68 -45.37
CA GLY A 217 23.67 0.17 -44.68
C GLY A 217 23.50 -1.29 -44.29
N SER A 218 24.57 -2.08 -44.33
CA SER A 218 24.51 -3.54 -44.18
C SER A 218 24.41 -3.99 -42.72
N ALA A 219 23.26 -4.57 -42.38
CA ALA A 219 23.03 -5.80 -41.59
C ALA A 219 23.80 -6.10 -40.27
N GLU A 220 23.04 -6.72 -39.36
CA GLU A 220 23.43 -7.89 -38.53
C GLU A 220 23.92 -7.70 -37.08
N GLN A 221 23.98 -6.48 -36.50
CA GLN A 221 24.25 -6.33 -35.06
C GLN A 221 23.40 -5.24 -34.36
N VAL A 222 23.02 -5.52 -33.11
CA VAL A 222 22.28 -4.68 -32.14
C VAL A 222 20.83 -4.34 -32.53
N ALA A 223 19.92 -5.29 -32.29
CA ALA A 223 18.47 -5.13 -32.47
C ALA A 223 17.65 -5.75 -31.33
N GLU A 224 18.02 -5.45 -30.07
CA GLU A 224 17.27 -5.82 -28.85
C GLU A 224 17.61 -4.80 -27.74
N ARG A 225 16.71 -4.62 -26.75
CA ARG A 225 16.76 -3.59 -25.67
C ARG A 225 16.55 -2.11 -26.09
N GLY A 226 15.82 -1.84 -27.18
CA GLY A 226 15.49 -0.47 -27.61
C GLY A 226 14.70 0.36 -26.58
N ASN A 227 13.37 0.30 -26.60
CA ASN A 227 12.53 1.40 -26.11
C ASN A 227 12.72 1.85 -24.65
N ARG A 228 12.88 0.97 -23.64
CA ARG A 228 13.05 1.42 -22.23
C ARG A 228 14.43 2.04 -21.99
N VAL A 229 15.49 1.51 -22.62
CA VAL A 229 16.85 2.08 -22.54
C VAL A 229 16.97 3.34 -23.40
N GLU A 230 16.31 3.38 -24.56
CA GLU A 230 16.28 4.58 -25.40
C GLU A 230 15.43 5.70 -24.78
N ALA A 231 14.32 5.37 -24.10
CA ALA A 231 13.59 6.32 -23.27
C ALA A 231 14.49 6.86 -22.16
N LEU A 232 15.11 6.00 -21.35
CA LEU A 232 16.05 6.42 -20.31
C LEU A 232 17.27 7.19 -20.86
N ALA A 233 17.73 6.92 -22.09
CA ALA A 233 18.79 7.67 -22.76
C ALA A 233 18.32 9.05 -23.24
N ARG A 234 17.12 9.16 -23.82
CA ARG A 234 16.50 10.44 -24.22
C ARG A 234 16.18 11.30 -22.99
N LEU A 235 15.67 10.68 -21.93
CA LEU A 235 15.41 11.32 -20.63
C LEU A 235 16.71 11.83 -20.00
N SER A 236 17.70 10.96 -19.77
CA SER A 236 18.97 11.37 -19.17
C SER A 236 19.63 12.50 -19.95
N VAL A 237 19.70 12.44 -21.29
CA VAL A 237 20.23 13.52 -22.13
C VAL A 237 19.43 14.83 -22.03
N HIS A 238 18.13 14.79 -21.77
CA HIS A 238 17.29 16.00 -21.61
C HIS A 238 17.37 16.62 -20.20
N TYR A 239 17.78 15.84 -19.19
CA TYR A 239 17.75 16.22 -17.78
C TYR A 239 19.13 16.33 -17.09
N LEU A 240 20.25 16.16 -17.82
CA LEU A 240 21.61 16.20 -17.27
C LEU A 240 21.89 17.44 -16.38
N ASP A 241 22.45 17.15 -15.20
CA ASP A 241 23.00 18.08 -14.20
C ASP A 241 22.07 19.29 -13.92
N PRO A 242 20.96 19.10 -13.17
CA PRO A 242 20.09 20.18 -12.76
C PRO A 242 20.84 21.21 -11.91
N GLN A 243 20.97 22.43 -12.44
CA GLN A 243 21.74 23.53 -11.85
C GLN A 243 20.90 24.26 -10.81
N LEU A 244 20.82 23.69 -9.60
CA LEU A 244 20.32 24.39 -8.39
C LEU A 244 21.31 25.43 -7.82
N GLY A 245 22.36 25.77 -8.59
CA GLY A 245 23.39 26.75 -8.22
C GLY A 245 22.94 28.21 -8.36
N PRO A 246 23.67 29.16 -7.75
CA PRO A 246 23.33 30.59 -7.78
C PRO A 246 23.52 31.26 -9.14
N GLU A 247 24.12 30.58 -10.12
CA GLU A 247 24.32 31.06 -11.50
C GLU A 247 23.12 30.74 -12.42
N SER A 248 22.12 29.99 -11.92
CA SER A 248 20.92 29.61 -12.67
C SER A 248 19.84 30.70 -12.63
N VAL A 249 19.37 31.10 -13.81
CA VAL A 249 18.29 32.09 -14.00
C VAL A 249 16.97 31.57 -13.43
N GLN A 250 16.70 30.28 -13.58
CA GLN A 250 15.47 29.64 -13.09
C GLN A 250 15.45 29.56 -11.56
N VAL A 251 16.62 29.37 -10.94
CA VAL A 251 16.81 29.51 -9.47
C VAL A 251 16.58 30.95 -9.01
N ALA A 252 17.07 31.94 -9.75
CA ALA A 252 16.85 33.35 -9.43
C ALA A 252 15.34 33.73 -9.51
N ALA A 253 14.62 33.22 -10.51
CA ALA A 253 13.18 33.44 -10.67
C ALA A 253 12.37 32.88 -9.48
N LEU A 254 12.65 31.65 -9.02
CA LEU A 254 11.97 31.09 -7.84
C LEU A 254 12.25 31.87 -6.55
N ARG A 255 13.50 32.35 -6.36
CA ARG A 255 13.83 33.21 -5.21
C ARG A 255 13.08 34.53 -5.27
N GLU A 256 12.93 35.12 -6.45
CA GLU A 256 12.14 36.35 -6.64
C GLU A 256 10.64 36.12 -6.38
N ILE A 257 10.07 35.00 -6.84
CA ILE A 257 8.69 34.58 -6.50
C ILE A 257 8.48 34.48 -5.00
N ALA A 258 9.37 33.76 -4.29
CA ALA A 258 9.30 33.61 -2.83
C ALA A 258 9.47 34.96 -2.12
N ARG A 259 10.41 35.81 -2.57
CA ARG A 259 10.63 37.17 -2.05
C ARG A 259 9.40 38.07 -2.23
N ARG A 260 8.72 37.99 -3.38
CA ARG A 260 7.49 38.74 -3.67
C ARG A 260 6.36 38.32 -2.74
N CYS A 261 6.10 37.02 -2.61
CA CYS A 261 5.04 36.50 -1.74
C CYS A 261 5.28 36.86 -0.26
N ARG A 262 6.53 36.80 0.22
CA ARG A 262 6.89 37.31 1.55
C ARG A 262 6.61 38.81 1.71
N ALA A 263 6.91 39.61 0.69
CA ALA A 263 6.76 41.07 0.73
C ALA A 263 5.31 41.55 0.64
N SER A 264 4.44 40.83 -0.08
CA SER A 264 2.99 41.12 -0.17
C SER A 264 2.15 40.45 0.92
N GLY A 265 2.67 39.39 1.56
CA GLY A 265 1.91 38.56 2.50
C GLY A 265 1.10 37.44 1.82
N ARG A 266 1.27 37.24 0.52
CA ARG A 266 0.59 36.18 -0.26
C ARG A 266 1.05 34.80 0.23
N ARG A 267 0.10 33.91 0.55
CA ARG A 267 0.41 32.50 0.86
C ARG A 267 0.86 31.78 -0.41
N LEU A 268 2.02 31.15 -0.35
CA LEU A 268 2.64 30.38 -1.43
C LEU A 268 3.05 29.01 -0.88
N ALA A 269 2.44 27.97 -1.42
CA ALA A 269 2.91 26.60 -1.31
C ALA A 269 3.62 26.22 -2.61
N MET A 270 4.83 25.67 -2.52
CA MET A 270 5.46 24.94 -3.62
C MET A 270 5.39 23.44 -3.32
N PHE A 271 5.31 22.59 -4.34
CA PHE A 271 5.41 21.13 -4.16
C PHE A 271 6.30 20.55 -5.27
N THR A 272 7.14 19.58 -4.94
CA THR A 272 7.79 18.76 -5.96
C THR A 272 6.88 17.63 -6.40
N VAL A 273 6.85 17.35 -7.69
CA VAL A 273 6.27 16.08 -8.19
C VAL A 273 7.06 14.92 -7.54
N PRO A 274 6.40 13.91 -6.94
CA PRO A 274 7.10 12.73 -6.41
C PRO A 274 7.81 11.97 -7.54
N LEU A 275 8.96 11.37 -7.25
CA LEU A 275 9.95 10.95 -8.25
C LEU A 275 10.76 9.74 -7.75
N GLU A 276 11.00 8.76 -8.61
CA GLU A 276 11.81 7.59 -8.26
C GLU A 276 13.27 8.00 -7.96
N ASP A 277 13.83 7.53 -6.84
CA ASP A 277 15.24 7.76 -6.46
C ASP A 277 16.21 7.32 -7.57
N GLY A 278 15.95 6.17 -8.21
CA GLY A 278 16.76 5.65 -9.31
C GLY A 278 16.71 6.51 -10.57
N PHE A 279 15.62 7.27 -10.79
CA PHE A 279 15.55 8.28 -11.83
C PHE A 279 16.37 9.53 -11.46
N ILE A 280 16.22 10.05 -10.23
CA ILE A 280 16.97 11.23 -9.75
C ILE A 280 18.49 11.00 -9.81
N GLY A 281 18.96 9.87 -9.24
CA GLY A 281 20.36 9.47 -9.29
C GLY A 281 20.90 9.20 -10.70
N GLY A 282 20.01 9.04 -11.69
CA GLY A 282 20.35 8.91 -13.11
C GLY A 282 20.56 10.23 -13.85
N ILE A 283 20.16 11.38 -13.28
CA ILE A 283 20.16 12.68 -13.99
C ILE A 283 21.03 13.78 -13.35
N GLY A 284 21.42 13.69 -12.08
CA GLY A 284 22.03 14.83 -11.38
C GLY A 284 23.03 14.53 -10.26
N ARG A 285 23.29 15.56 -9.44
CA ARG A 285 24.17 15.49 -8.25
C ARG A 285 23.45 15.02 -6.99
N ALA A 286 22.12 14.99 -7.01
CA ALA A 286 21.27 14.37 -6.01
C ALA A 286 21.26 12.85 -6.23
N SER A 287 21.37 12.07 -5.14
CA SER A 287 21.27 10.61 -5.18
C SER A 287 19.83 10.09 -5.02
N THR A 288 18.96 10.90 -4.43
CA THR A 288 17.58 10.59 -4.07
C THR A 288 16.67 11.80 -4.34
N GLN A 289 15.35 11.61 -4.39
CA GLN A 289 14.43 12.75 -4.39
C GLN A 289 14.62 13.62 -3.14
N GLY A 290 14.83 13.01 -1.96
CA GLY A 290 15.11 13.74 -0.72
C GLY A 290 16.29 14.71 -0.84
N ASP A 291 17.40 14.30 -1.47
CA ASP A 291 18.55 15.18 -1.73
C ASP A 291 18.19 16.38 -2.61
N TYR A 292 17.30 16.20 -3.59
CA TYR A 292 16.83 17.25 -4.50
C TYR A 292 15.85 18.21 -3.79
N VAL A 293 14.91 17.68 -3.01
CA VAL A 293 13.97 18.47 -2.20
C VAL A 293 14.72 19.30 -1.15
N ALA A 294 15.72 18.73 -0.47
CA ALA A 294 16.53 19.46 0.51
C ALA A 294 17.36 20.61 -0.12
N GLN A 295 17.79 20.47 -1.38
CA GLN A 295 18.43 21.55 -2.12
C GLN A 295 17.45 22.66 -2.51
N LEU A 296 16.18 22.32 -2.81
CA LEU A 296 15.13 23.31 -3.03
C LEU A 296 14.72 24.03 -1.75
N ASP A 297 14.59 23.32 -0.62
CA ASP A 297 14.29 23.90 0.70
C ASP A 297 15.34 24.96 1.09
N ALA A 298 16.61 24.57 1.09
CA ALA A 298 17.74 25.46 1.38
C ALA A 298 17.93 26.60 0.35
N MET A 299 17.30 26.50 -0.84
CA MET A 299 17.29 27.55 -1.86
C MET A 299 16.13 28.55 -1.68
N LEU A 300 14.99 28.08 -1.15
CA LEU A 300 13.74 28.83 -1.00
C LEU A 300 13.59 29.49 0.37
N GLU A 301 14.20 28.93 1.42
CA GLU A 301 14.15 29.37 2.82
C GLU A 301 12.71 29.48 3.41
N PRO A 302 11.85 28.44 3.28
CA PRO A 302 10.44 28.53 3.69
C PRO A 302 10.26 28.98 5.14
N ASP A 303 9.25 29.83 5.36
CA ASP A 303 9.02 30.53 6.65
C ASP A 303 7.81 30.01 7.43
N GLY A 304 7.14 28.98 6.91
CA GLY A 304 5.99 28.32 7.54
C GLY A 304 4.73 29.20 7.65
N LYS A 305 4.68 30.33 6.92
CA LYS A 305 3.56 31.28 6.99
C LYS A 305 3.13 31.79 5.61
N ASN A 306 4.08 32.40 4.91
CA ASN A 306 3.88 33.00 3.59
C ASN A 306 4.50 32.11 2.51
N VAL A 307 5.61 31.41 2.80
CA VAL A 307 6.25 30.47 1.87
C VAL A 307 6.46 29.12 2.54
N ALA A 308 5.96 28.06 1.91
CA ALA A 308 6.13 26.67 2.31
C ALA A 308 6.54 25.80 1.11
N LEU A 309 7.34 24.76 1.38
CA LEU A 309 7.59 23.65 0.45
C LEU A 309 6.89 22.41 1.03
N LEU A 310 5.94 21.84 0.30
CA LEU A 310 5.12 20.73 0.77
C LEU A 310 5.83 19.39 0.48
N PRO A 311 5.97 18.49 1.48
CA PRO A 311 6.52 17.16 1.27
C PRO A 311 5.51 16.29 0.52
N MET A 312 5.94 15.67 -0.59
CA MET A 312 5.13 14.76 -1.41
C MET A 312 5.72 13.35 -1.52
N ASP A 313 6.78 13.05 -0.76
CA ASP A 313 7.39 11.71 -0.65
C ASP A 313 6.55 10.85 0.32
N HIS A 314 5.36 10.46 -0.13
CA HIS A 314 4.41 9.66 0.65
C HIS A 314 4.38 8.20 0.13
N PRO A 315 4.34 7.16 1.00
CA PRO A 315 4.41 5.73 0.58
C PRO A 315 3.33 5.20 -0.37
N GLN A 316 2.36 6.04 -0.75
CA GLN A 316 1.40 5.76 -1.82
C GLN A 316 1.95 6.09 -3.23
N PHE A 317 2.90 7.01 -3.37
CA PHE A 317 3.53 7.38 -4.65
C PHE A 317 4.60 6.37 -5.07
N ARG A 318 4.14 5.16 -5.41
CA ARG A 318 4.97 4.10 -5.94
C ARG A 318 5.17 4.26 -7.45
N SER A 319 6.22 3.65 -7.99
CA SER A 319 6.62 3.77 -9.41
C SER A 319 5.52 3.36 -10.40
N GLU A 320 4.56 2.52 -10.00
CA GLU A 320 3.46 2.08 -10.86
C GLU A 320 2.36 3.14 -11.03
N LEU A 321 2.32 4.18 -10.18
CA LEU A 321 1.43 5.34 -10.34
C LEU A 321 1.95 6.37 -11.37
N PHE A 322 3.17 6.18 -11.86
CA PHE A 322 3.78 7.02 -12.89
C PHE A 322 3.58 6.43 -14.28
N TRP A 323 3.58 7.31 -15.28
CA TRP A 323 3.69 6.96 -16.69
C TRP A 323 5.08 7.31 -17.23
N ASP A 324 5.57 8.50 -16.89
CA ASP A 324 6.99 8.82 -16.81
C ASP A 324 7.26 9.70 -15.57
N HIS A 325 8.48 10.20 -15.42
CA HIS A 325 8.95 11.02 -14.29
C HIS A 325 8.26 12.40 -14.16
N VAL A 326 7.48 12.87 -15.14
CA VAL A 326 6.67 14.11 -15.03
C VAL A 326 5.20 13.91 -15.41
N HIS A 327 4.74 12.67 -15.58
CA HIS A 327 3.34 12.37 -15.87
C HIS A 327 2.82 11.27 -14.94
N LEU A 328 1.88 11.63 -14.06
CA LEU A 328 1.16 10.69 -13.20
C LEU A 328 0.00 10.03 -13.95
N ARG A 329 -0.37 8.81 -13.53
CA ARG A 329 -1.63 8.16 -13.93
C ARG A 329 -2.83 8.82 -13.22
N PRO A 330 -4.09 8.52 -13.61
CA PRO A 330 -5.29 8.98 -12.89
C PRO A 330 -5.23 8.73 -11.38
N GLU A 331 -4.85 7.52 -10.94
CA GLU A 331 -4.67 7.23 -9.50
C GLU A 331 -3.53 8.02 -8.85
N GLY A 332 -2.49 8.36 -9.61
CA GLY A 332 -1.38 9.20 -9.15
C GLY A 332 -1.82 10.65 -8.95
N HIS A 333 -2.55 11.25 -9.91
CA HIS A 333 -3.12 12.58 -9.77
C HIS A 333 -4.15 12.64 -8.62
N ARG A 334 -4.98 11.61 -8.44
CA ARG A 334 -5.90 11.51 -7.30
C ARG A 334 -5.16 11.43 -5.96
N ALA A 335 -4.11 10.60 -5.86
CA ALA A 335 -3.30 10.52 -4.66
C ALA A 335 -2.61 11.87 -4.36
N LEU A 336 -2.13 12.57 -5.40
CA LEU A 336 -1.53 13.90 -5.27
C LEU A 336 -2.55 14.94 -4.78
N ALA A 337 -3.77 14.95 -5.31
CA ALA A 337 -4.84 15.83 -4.83
C ALA A 337 -5.18 15.59 -3.34
N ILE A 338 -5.35 14.34 -2.93
CA ILE A 338 -5.65 13.98 -1.53
C ILE A 338 -4.53 14.43 -0.58
N ASN A 339 -3.26 14.20 -0.95
CA ASN A 339 -2.11 14.64 -0.17
C ASN A 339 -2.00 16.17 -0.12
N LEU A 340 -2.27 16.86 -1.23
CA LEU A 340 -2.28 18.33 -1.28
C LEU A 340 -3.40 18.93 -0.43
N LEU A 341 -4.64 18.43 -0.49
CA LEU A 341 -5.73 18.91 0.37
C LEU A 341 -5.36 18.78 1.85
N HIS A 342 -4.83 17.63 2.25
CA HIS A 342 -4.34 17.38 3.60
C HIS A 342 -3.22 18.36 4.01
N GLN A 343 -2.15 18.49 3.20
CA GLN A 343 -1.02 19.38 3.47
C GLN A 343 -1.39 20.88 3.43
N LEU A 344 -2.47 21.26 2.74
CA LEU A 344 -3.00 22.63 2.76
C LEU A 344 -3.88 22.93 3.98
N GLY A 345 -4.35 21.90 4.70
CA GLY A 345 -5.24 21.98 5.86
C GLY A 345 -6.74 21.91 5.53
N LEU A 346 -7.10 21.41 4.35
CA LEU A 346 -8.48 21.33 3.84
C LEU A 346 -9.08 19.94 4.07
N ARG A 347 -10.40 19.88 4.31
CA ARG A 347 -11.10 18.62 4.58
C ARG A 347 -11.48 17.87 3.30
N LEU A 348 -11.33 16.55 3.36
CA LEU A 348 -11.73 15.63 2.30
C LEU A 348 -13.25 15.38 2.32
N ALA A 349 -13.86 15.22 1.15
CA ALA A 349 -15.27 14.86 0.97
C ALA A 349 -15.61 13.49 1.60
N ASN A 350 -14.67 12.55 1.52
CA ASN A 350 -14.73 11.26 2.20
C ASN A 350 -13.40 11.06 2.95
N LEU A 351 -13.48 10.81 4.26
CA LEU A 351 -12.33 10.29 4.99
C LEU A 351 -12.14 8.81 4.66
N PRO A 352 -10.90 8.31 4.52
CA PRO A 352 -10.62 6.88 4.55
C PRO A 352 -11.19 6.28 5.83
N ARG A 353 -11.80 5.09 5.74
CA ARG A 353 -12.44 4.45 6.89
C ARG A 353 -11.39 3.95 7.88
N THR A 354 -11.76 3.75 9.14
CA THR A 354 -10.83 3.23 10.17
C THR A 354 -10.24 1.88 9.78
N GLU A 355 -10.99 1.04 9.06
CA GLU A 355 -10.57 -0.26 8.51
C GLU A 355 -9.66 -0.14 7.27
N GLU A 356 -9.56 1.04 6.67
CA GLU A 356 -8.63 1.38 5.59
C GLU A 356 -7.32 1.97 6.15
N LEU A 357 -7.39 2.56 7.35
CA LEU A 357 -6.26 3.07 8.14
C LEU A 357 -5.59 1.98 8.99
N ILE A 358 -6.35 0.98 9.45
CA ILE A 358 -5.82 -0.30 9.94
C ILE A 358 -5.37 -1.09 8.72
N GLY A 359 -4.13 -0.84 8.28
CA GLY A 359 -3.55 -1.54 7.15
C GLY A 359 -3.53 -3.07 7.35
N PRO A 360 -3.64 -3.86 6.27
CA PRO A 360 -3.30 -5.28 6.38
C PRO A 360 -1.86 -5.43 6.87
N TRP A 361 -1.61 -6.50 7.63
CA TRP A 361 -0.29 -6.92 8.15
C TRP A 361 0.86 -6.41 7.28
N GLY A 362 1.62 -5.44 7.79
CA GLY A 362 2.69 -4.81 7.01
C GLY A 362 3.74 -5.84 6.59
N PHE A 363 4.46 -5.56 5.50
CA PHE A 363 5.50 -6.46 5.02
C PHE A 363 6.73 -6.38 5.93
N ASP A 364 7.25 -7.55 6.31
CA ASP A 364 8.46 -7.66 7.11
C ASP A 364 9.68 -7.29 6.27
N ALA A 365 10.62 -6.56 6.87
CA ALA A 365 11.77 -6.00 6.16
C ALA A 365 13.07 -6.26 6.91
N SER A 366 14.09 -6.74 6.18
CA SER A 366 15.47 -6.70 6.68
C SER A 366 16.07 -5.33 6.34
N LEU A 367 15.92 -4.37 7.25
CA LEU A 367 16.37 -2.99 7.08
C LEU A 367 17.89 -2.92 6.84
N VAL A 368 18.66 -3.63 7.69
CA VAL A 368 20.12 -3.80 7.53
C VAL A 368 20.40 -5.30 7.50
N ALA A 369 21.19 -5.77 6.54
CA ALA A 369 21.38 -7.20 6.27
C ALA A 369 22.80 -7.53 5.80
N ARG A 370 23.80 -7.39 6.67
CA ARG A 370 25.21 -7.64 6.36
C ARG A 370 25.88 -8.54 7.40
N LEU A 371 26.59 -9.57 6.91
CA LEU A 371 27.41 -10.47 7.73
C LEU A 371 28.71 -9.81 8.22
N ASP A 372 29.16 -8.78 7.49
CA ASP A 372 30.33 -7.97 7.86
C ASP A 372 30.03 -7.09 9.08
N VAL A 373 31.09 -6.67 9.79
CA VAL A 373 31.03 -5.67 10.86
C VAL A 373 31.98 -4.51 10.56
N GLY A 374 31.62 -3.31 10.98
CA GLY A 374 32.31 -2.06 10.67
C GLY A 374 31.46 -0.84 11.02
N SER A 375 31.78 0.33 10.47
CA SER A 375 31.15 1.62 10.83
C SER A 375 30.54 2.38 9.65
N SER A 376 30.35 1.74 8.50
CA SER A 376 29.86 2.42 7.30
C SER A 376 28.46 2.98 7.49
N ASN A 377 28.29 4.26 7.20
CA ASN A 377 27.01 4.90 6.91
C ASN A 377 26.60 4.59 5.45
N GLY A 378 25.40 5.05 5.07
CA GLY A 378 24.88 4.95 3.70
C GLY A 378 23.46 4.38 3.69
N ALA A 379 23.04 3.85 2.54
CA ALA A 379 21.80 3.08 2.45
C ALA A 379 21.86 1.88 3.42
N ALA A 380 20.71 1.50 3.98
CA ALA A 380 20.65 0.53 5.08
C ALA A 380 21.22 -0.86 4.73
N TRP A 381 21.12 -1.29 3.47
CA TRP A 381 21.76 -2.51 2.94
C TRP A 381 23.29 -2.41 2.76
N GLN A 382 23.85 -1.20 2.77
CA GLN A 382 25.30 -0.94 2.76
C GLN A 382 25.87 -0.70 4.16
N ALA A 383 25.03 -0.30 5.11
CA ALA A 383 25.43 0.09 6.45
C ALA A 383 26.05 -1.06 7.23
N LEU A 384 27.02 -0.72 8.09
CA LEU A 384 27.68 -1.67 8.98
C LEU A 384 27.65 -1.17 10.43
N PHE A 385 27.49 -2.11 11.37
CA PHE A 385 27.60 -1.92 12.82
C PHE A 385 28.76 -2.76 13.38
N ALA A 386 29.20 -2.48 14.62
CA ALA A 386 30.19 -3.29 15.31
C ALA A 386 29.72 -3.59 16.74
N SER A 387 29.25 -4.82 16.96
CA SER A 387 28.66 -5.26 18.23
C SER A 387 27.71 -4.22 18.85
N PRO A 388 26.63 -3.85 18.15
CA PRO A 388 25.64 -2.92 18.69
C PRO A 388 24.89 -3.59 19.87
N HIS A 389 24.45 -2.82 20.87
CA HIS A 389 23.72 -3.33 22.05
C HIS A 389 22.68 -2.28 22.50
N GLY A 390 21.60 -2.15 21.74
CA GLY A 390 20.45 -1.34 22.09
C GLY A 390 19.83 -0.64 20.88
N VAL A 391 18.50 -0.67 20.82
CA VAL A 391 17.69 -0.01 19.80
C VAL A 391 16.51 0.68 20.47
N ALA A 392 16.08 1.82 19.92
CA ALA A 392 14.87 2.53 20.31
C ALA A 392 14.14 3.02 19.05
N VAL A 393 12.82 3.00 19.06
CA VAL A 393 11.96 3.50 17.97
C VAL A 393 11.03 4.58 18.51
N SER A 394 10.74 5.58 17.71
CA SER A 394 9.88 6.71 18.05
C SER A 394 8.41 6.29 18.22
N SER A 395 7.80 6.66 19.35
CA SER A 395 6.39 6.42 19.66
C SER A 395 5.47 7.63 19.42
N ASP A 396 6.05 8.82 19.28
CA ASP A 396 5.31 10.07 19.45
C ASP A 396 4.76 10.57 18.11
N ASP A 397 3.45 10.76 18.08
CA ASP A 397 2.70 11.36 16.97
C ASP A 397 2.43 12.84 17.30
N GLN A 398 3.02 13.74 16.52
CA GLN A 398 2.58 15.13 16.42
C GLN A 398 2.30 15.40 14.93
N ASP A 399 1.10 15.89 14.68
CA ASP A 399 0.60 16.32 13.37
C ASP A 399 0.53 15.23 12.26
N GLY A 400 0.56 13.94 12.62
CA GLY A 400 0.21 12.83 11.72
C GLY A 400 1.28 12.43 10.70
N GLN A 401 2.49 12.99 10.77
CA GLN A 401 3.61 12.61 9.90
C GLN A 401 4.37 11.42 10.51
N HIS A 402 4.60 10.37 9.73
CA HIS A 402 5.16 9.10 10.21
C HIS A 402 6.67 8.97 10.00
N ASP A 403 7.42 9.97 10.44
CA ASP A 403 8.90 9.98 10.44
C ASP A 403 9.47 9.04 11.53
N GLN A 404 9.21 7.74 11.37
CA GLN A 404 9.62 6.70 12.31
C GLN A 404 11.16 6.64 12.34
N HIS A 405 11.75 7.14 13.43
CA HIS A 405 13.20 7.16 13.59
C HIS A 405 13.66 6.08 14.56
N ILE A 406 14.66 5.33 14.12
CA ILE A 406 15.25 4.23 14.92
C ILE A 406 16.66 4.65 15.34
N VAL A 407 16.89 4.76 16.65
CA VAL A 407 18.21 5.07 17.22
C VAL A 407 18.88 3.79 17.69
N ILE A 408 20.13 3.60 17.27
CA ILE A 408 20.91 2.37 17.50
C ILE A 408 22.17 2.73 18.30
N ALA A 409 22.41 1.98 19.38
CA ALA A 409 23.65 2.06 20.15
C ALA A 409 24.71 1.12 19.55
N ASP A 410 25.52 1.66 18.64
CA ASP A 410 26.58 0.97 17.92
C ASP A 410 27.85 0.90 18.79
N THR A 411 27.74 0.09 19.84
CA THR A 411 28.60 0.07 21.02
C THR A 411 30.08 -0.09 20.71
N GLY A 412 30.45 -1.03 19.82
CA GLY A 412 31.84 -1.30 19.44
C GLY A 412 32.46 -0.23 18.54
N ASN A 413 31.65 0.58 17.86
CA ASN A 413 32.11 1.76 17.13
C ASN A 413 32.16 3.03 18.01
N HIS A 414 31.71 2.96 19.27
CA HIS A 414 31.63 4.08 20.21
C HIS A 414 30.74 5.25 19.72
N VAL A 415 29.65 4.95 19.01
CA VAL A 415 28.71 5.95 18.46
C VAL A 415 27.24 5.58 18.66
N LEU A 416 26.37 6.59 18.59
CA LEU A 416 24.96 6.39 18.26
C LEU A 416 24.79 6.50 16.75
N ARG A 417 23.95 5.64 16.17
CA ARG A 417 23.51 5.70 14.78
C ARG A 417 22.02 6.03 14.75
N GLN A 418 21.57 6.65 13.67
CA GLN A 418 20.14 6.85 13.40
C GLN A 418 19.83 6.22 12.05
N LEU A 419 18.74 5.47 11.99
CA LEU A 419 18.10 5.07 10.75
C LEU A 419 16.92 6.02 10.51
N HIS A 420 16.87 6.64 9.34
CA HIS A 420 15.92 7.70 8.97
C HIS A 420 15.60 7.69 7.47
N GLY A 421 14.62 8.49 7.07
CA GLY A 421 14.10 8.58 5.69
C GLY A 421 13.50 7.24 5.25
N ASP A 422 12.26 6.96 5.66
CA ASP A 422 11.58 5.67 5.41
C ASP A 422 12.40 4.42 5.79
N LEU A 423 13.21 4.55 6.85
CA LEU A 423 14.14 3.52 7.32
C LEU A 423 15.21 3.13 6.27
N ARG A 424 15.46 3.95 5.24
CA ARG A 424 16.36 3.64 4.12
C ARG A 424 17.82 4.01 4.36
N VAL A 425 18.14 4.97 5.26
CA VAL A 425 19.49 5.53 5.42
C VAL A 425 19.99 5.43 6.86
N VAL A 426 21.19 4.85 7.07
CA VAL A 426 21.91 4.87 8.34
C VAL A 426 22.96 5.98 8.35
N SER A 427 22.87 6.88 9.31
CA SER A 427 23.85 7.93 9.60
C SER A 427 24.46 7.81 11.00
N THR A 428 25.51 8.59 11.28
CA THR A 428 26.08 8.72 12.63
C THR A 428 25.37 9.85 13.35
N PHE A 429 24.59 9.52 14.39
CA PHE A 429 23.81 10.49 15.15
C PHE A 429 24.66 11.24 16.17
N ALA A 430 25.54 10.53 16.91
CA ALA A 430 26.43 11.14 17.89
C ALA A 430 27.71 10.32 18.11
N GLY A 431 28.83 11.01 18.36
CA GLY A 431 30.14 10.40 18.55
C GLY A 431 31.00 10.39 17.28
N THR A 432 32.22 9.89 17.39
CA THR A 432 33.15 9.71 16.27
C THR A 432 33.53 8.23 16.14
N PRO A 433 33.25 7.56 15.00
CA PRO A 433 33.48 6.12 14.86
C PRO A 433 34.91 5.69 15.19
N GLY A 434 35.05 4.72 16.10
CA GLY A 434 36.33 4.18 16.54
C GLY A 434 37.12 5.07 17.52
N VAL A 435 36.54 6.19 18.00
CA VAL A 435 37.20 7.13 18.92
C VAL A 435 36.45 7.22 20.25
N ALA A 436 36.85 6.36 21.19
CA ALA A 436 36.31 6.33 22.55
C ALA A 436 36.61 7.62 23.36
N GLY A 437 35.67 8.07 24.18
CA GLY A 437 35.88 9.14 25.15
C GLY A 437 34.62 9.49 25.97
N ASP A 438 34.66 10.62 26.70
CA ASP A 438 33.51 11.12 27.46
C ASP A 438 33.31 12.65 27.33
N ARG A 439 33.74 13.22 26.21
CA ARG A 439 33.57 14.64 25.87
C ARG A 439 32.11 14.93 25.53
N ASP A 440 31.49 15.83 26.29
CA ASP A 440 30.22 16.50 25.98
C ASP A 440 30.43 17.62 24.93
N GLY A 441 29.35 18.03 24.26
CA GLY A 441 29.36 19.01 23.16
C GLY A 441 28.47 18.60 21.98
N PRO A 442 28.50 19.33 20.86
CA PRO A 442 27.72 19.01 19.65
C PRO A 442 27.96 17.57 19.17
N PRO A 443 26.93 16.81 18.74
CA PRO A 443 27.01 15.37 18.47
C PRO A 443 28.16 14.89 17.57
N SER A 444 28.52 15.65 16.54
CA SER A 444 29.64 15.37 15.63
C SER A 444 31.04 15.60 16.25
N SER A 445 31.08 16.23 17.43
CA SER A 445 32.30 16.55 18.19
C SER A 445 32.35 15.88 19.57
N ALA A 446 31.20 15.42 20.08
CA ALA A 446 31.11 14.60 21.28
C ALA A 446 31.92 13.31 21.11
N LEU A 447 32.43 12.77 22.22
CA LEU A 447 33.05 11.44 22.26
C LEU A 447 32.25 10.59 23.24
N LEU A 448 31.85 9.40 22.80
CA LEU A 448 31.15 8.39 23.61
C LEU A 448 32.11 7.23 23.88
N ASP A 449 31.79 6.35 24.81
CA ASP A 449 32.57 5.15 25.07
C ASP A 449 31.67 3.94 25.37
N ARG A 450 31.49 3.08 24.37
CA ARG A 450 30.57 1.94 24.43
C ARG A 450 29.15 2.36 24.87
N PRO A 451 28.46 3.21 24.08
CA PRO A 451 27.08 3.57 24.36
C PRO A 451 26.16 2.34 24.27
N ARG A 452 25.11 2.31 25.09
CA ARG A 452 24.09 1.23 25.14
C ARG A 452 22.72 1.77 25.56
N SER A 453 21.67 1.00 25.27
CA SER A 453 20.31 1.24 25.78
C SER A 453 19.81 2.67 25.49
N PRO A 454 19.60 3.03 24.21
CA PRO A 454 18.97 4.30 23.86
C PRO A 454 17.50 4.31 24.34
N LEU A 455 16.99 5.50 24.64
CA LEU A 455 15.62 5.74 25.09
C LEU A 455 15.18 7.12 24.59
N LEU A 456 14.05 7.17 23.90
CA LEU A 456 13.44 8.40 23.41
C LEU A 456 12.45 8.94 24.46
N VAL A 457 12.46 10.25 24.69
CA VAL A 457 11.54 10.96 25.61
C VAL A 457 11.26 12.35 25.03
N GLY A 458 10.26 12.46 24.15
CA GLY A 458 10.16 13.58 23.20
C GLY A 458 11.44 13.73 22.37
N ASP A 459 11.80 14.96 22.02
CA ASP A 459 12.99 15.33 21.21
C ASP A 459 14.36 14.99 21.85
N SER A 460 14.39 14.23 22.95
CA SER A 460 15.59 13.89 23.71
C SER A 460 15.92 12.41 23.64
N VAL A 461 17.12 12.10 23.13
CA VAL A 461 17.69 10.76 23.15
C VAL A 461 18.52 10.57 24.41
N TYR A 462 18.01 9.83 25.38
CA TYR A 462 18.76 9.39 26.56
C TYR A 462 19.49 8.08 26.25
N PHE A 463 20.72 7.91 26.76
CA PHE A 463 21.51 6.70 26.53
C PHE A 463 22.52 6.46 27.65
N THR A 464 22.85 5.20 27.90
CA THR A 464 23.91 4.83 28.84
C THR A 464 25.27 4.86 28.14
N ASP A 465 26.32 5.23 28.87
CA ASP A 465 27.65 5.47 28.31
C ASP A 465 28.77 5.13 29.30
N GLY A 466 29.97 4.83 28.80
CA GLY A 466 31.11 4.39 29.61
C GLY A 466 30.83 3.10 30.36
N GLU A 467 30.44 2.03 29.64
CA GLU A 467 30.01 0.75 30.22
C GLU A 467 28.92 0.90 31.30
N GLY A 468 27.94 1.78 31.05
CA GLY A 468 26.83 2.06 31.98
C GLY A 468 27.19 2.91 33.20
N SER A 469 28.39 3.46 33.29
CA SER A 469 28.80 4.37 34.39
C SER A 469 28.25 5.80 34.27
N ARG A 470 27.70 6.15 33.10
CA ARG A 470 27.11 7.46 32.80
C ARG A 470 25.70 7.29 32.20
N LEU A 471 24.80 8.21 32.52
CA LEU A 471 23.60 8.50 31.71
C LEU A 471 23.84 9.84 31.02
N ARG A 472 23.70 9.83 29.69
CA ARG A 472 23.88 11.00 28.82
C ARG A 472 22.60 11.25 28.04
N ARG A 473 22.48 12.47 27.51
CA ARG A 473 21.36 12.91 26.68
C ARG A 473 21.89 13.61 25.43
N VAL A 474 21.29 13.34 24.29
CA VAL A 474 21.31 14.23 23.12
C VAL A 474 20.00 15.01 23.13
N ALA A 475 20.07 16.34 23.18
CA ALA A 475 18.90 17.23 23.12
C ALA A 475 19.32 18.62 22.61
N ALA A 476 18.46 19.29 21.86
CA ALA A 476 18.71 20.63 21.30
C ALA A 476 20.08 20.79 20.60
N GLY A 477 20.53 19.75 19.89
CA GLY A 477 21.81 19.75 19.17
C GLY A 477 23.07 19.56 20.04
N GLU A 478 22.94 19.15 21.30
CA GLU A 478 24.05 19.00 22.26
C GLU A 478 24.04 17.64 22.98
N VAL A 479 25.22 17.04 23.19
CA VAL A 479 25.41 15.82 23.98
C VAL A 479 25.91 16.19 25.38
N GLN A 480 25.16 15.80 26.41
CA GLN A 480 25.37 16.23 27.79
C GLN A 480 25.41 15.03 28.75
N THR A 481 26.36 15.02 29.70
CA THR A 481 26.42 14.04 30.79
C THR A 481 25.58 14.49 31.97
N VAL A 482 24.45 13.81 32.17
CA VAL A 482 23.41 14.23 33.13
C VAL A 482 23.49 13.47 34.46
N LEU A 483 24.01 12.25 34.46
CA LEU A 483 24.31 11.50 35.70
C LEU A 483 25.59 10.67 35.53
N ARG A 484 26.41 10.60 36.59
CA ARG A 484 27.47 9.59 36.75
C ARG A 484 27.14 8.70 37.94
N THR A 485 27.33 7.39 37.83
CA THR A 485 26.89 6.43 38.84
C THR A 485 27.78 6.43 40.09
N SER A 486 27.19 6.01 41.22
CA SER A 486 27.94 5.69 42.43
C SER A 486 28.87 4.50 42.19
N ALA A 487 30.12 4.57 42.67
CA ALA A 487 31.18 3.59 42.38
C ALA A 487 30.74 2.11 42.38
N GLY A 488 31.05 1.43 41.28
CA GLY A 488 30.74 0.01 41.05
C GLY A 488 29.32 -0.29 40.54
N TRP A 489 28.43 0.70 40.45
CA TRP A 489 27.11 0.52 39.82
C TRP A 489 27.15 0.86 38.34
N GLN A 490 26.57 0.00 37.50
CA GLN A 490 26.42 0.19 36.06
C GLN A 490 24.94 0.13 35.69
N ILE A 491 24.47 1.07 34.87
CA ILE A 491 23.13 1.03 34.27
C ILE A 491 23.10 -0.06 33.20
N GLN A 492 22.06 -0.90 33.19
CA GLN A 492 21.89 -2.01 32.25
C GLN A 492 20.73 -1.79 31.27
N ALA A 493 19.67 -1.09 31.70
CA ALA A 493 18.51 -0.77 30.88
C ALA A 493 17.83 0.53 31.33
N LEU A 494 17.18 1.21 30.38
CA LEU A 494 16.39 2.43 30.57
C LEU A 494 14.94 2.20 30.12
N ARG A 495 13.98 2.83 30.79
CA ARG A 495 12.57 2.95 30.39
C ARG A 495 12.04 4.35 30.73
N ALA A 496 11.02 4.83 30.03
CA ALA A 496 10.34 6.10 30.31
C ALA A 496 8.89 5.87 30.73
N HIS A 497 8.38 6.70 31.63
CA HIS A 497 6.93 6.78 31.92
C HIS A 497 6.59 8.13 32.57
N GLN A 498 5.59 8.84 32.03
CA GLN A 498 5.17 10.17 32.49
C GLN A 498 6.35 11.16 32.62
N GLY A 499 7.23 11.19 31.62
CA GLY A 499 8.46 12.00 31.57
C GLY A 499 9.60 11.56 32.50
N ARG A 500 9.36 10.61 33.42
CA ARG A 500 10.36 10.08 34.36
C ARG A 500 11.19 8.99 33.69
N ILE A 501 12.49 8.96 33.98
CA ILE A 501 13.40 7.91 33.51
C ILE A 501 13.59 6.87 34.61
N TYR A 502 13.26 5.62 34.31
CA TYR A 502 13.51 4.46 35.15
C TYR A 502 14.79 3.77 34.67
N MET A 503 15.71 3.48 35.59
CA MET A 503 17.02 2.89 35.32
C MET A 503 17.20 1.59 36.11
N LEU A 504 17.43 0.47 35.42
CA LEU A 504 17.96 -0.74 36.06
C LEU A 504 19.47 -0.57 36.24
N GLN A 505 19.94 -0.68 37.48
CA GLN A 505 21.37 -0.65 37.82
C GLN A 505 21.80 -1.96 38.49
N ALA A 506 22.96 -2.48 38.08
CA ALA A 506 23.58 -3.67 38.64
C ALA A 506 24.95 -3.34 39.27
N ARG A 507 25.36 -4.14 40.25
CA ARG A 507 26.69 -4.14 40.88
C ARG A 507 26.98 -5.53 41.44
N ALA A 508 27.86 -6.29 40.79
CA ALA A 508 28.06 -7.72 41.09
C ALA A 508 26.69 -8.44 41.19
N ALA A 509 26.43 -9.21 42.25
CA ALA A 509 25.15 -9.89 42.47
C ALA A 509 24.02 -9.00 43.04
N GLN A 510 24.09 -7.67 42.93
CA GLN A 510 23.05 -6.76 43.40
C GLN A 510 22.43 -5.98 42.24
N THR A 511 21.10 -5.82 42.27
CA THR A 511 20.33 -5.05 41.28
C THR A 511 19.37 -4.08 41.99
N ARG A 512 19.00 -2.99 41.31
CA ARG A 512 18.00 -2.00 41.78
C ARG A 512 17.38 -1.25 40.62
N ILE A 513 16.15 -0.77 40.79
CA ILE A 513 15.54 0.21 39.88
C ILE A 513 15.47 1.57 40.57
N LEU A 514 15.96 2.60 39.88
CA LEU A 514 15.88 4.01 40.28
C LEU A 514 14.98 4.78 39.31
N ALA A 515 14.14 5.68 39.81
CA ALA A 515 13.38 6.63 39.00
C ALA A 515 13.96 8.05 39.16
N VAL A 516 14.22 8.73 38.06
CA VAL A 516 14.82 10.06 37.98
C VAL A 516 13.88 11.01 37.25
N GLU A 517 13.77 12.24 37.73
CA GLU A 517 13.03 13.31 37.03
C GLU A 517 13.81 13.79 35.79
N PRO A 518 13.16 14.30 34.72
CA PRO A 518 13.85 14.72 33.49
C PRO A 518 14.74 15.97 33.67
N ASP A 519 14.56 16.73 34.74
CA ASP A 519 15.44 17.83 35.18
C ASP A 519 16.58 17.37 36.13
N PHE A 520 16.58 16.09 36.50
CA PHE A 520 17.50 15.44 37.43
C PHE A 520 17.47 16.01 38.87
N ALA A 521 16.44 16.79 39.23
CA ALA A 521 16.30 17.39 40.56
C ALA A 521 16.05 16.36 41.67
N ALA A 522 15.49 15.19 41.35
CA ALA A 522 15.32 14.08 42.29
C ALA A 522 15.65 12.72 41.66
N THR A 523 16.20 11.82 42.49
CA THR A 523 16.39 10.40 42.19
C THR A 523 15.79 9.58 43.33
N THR A 524 14.85 8.70 43.02
CA THR A 524 14.13 7.88 44.01
C THR A 524 14.35 6.39 43.75
N ARG A 525 14.50 5.58 44.82
CA ARG A 525 14.64 4.13 44.71
C ARG A 525 13.26 3.45 44.65
N VAL A 526 13.05 2.64 43.63
CA VAL A 526 11.77 1.96 43.36
C VAL A 526 11.79 0.54 43.90
N ILE A 527 12.75 -0.28 43.45
CA ILE A 527 12.89 -1.70 43.81
C ILE A 527 14.36 -2.02 44.13
N ARG A 528 14.57 -2.99 45.03
CA ARG A 528 15.85 -3.63 45.38
C ARG A 528 15.78 -5.13 45.06
N GLY A 529 16.77 -5.65 44.33
CA GLY A 529 16.99 -7.07 44.05
C GLY A 529 18.40 -7.47 44.49
N GLU A 530 18.59 -7.60 45.80
CA GLU A 530 19.91 -7.79 46.44
C GLU A 530 20.17 -9.25 46.88
N ALA A 531 19.20 -10.15 46.74
CA ALA A 531 19.29 -11.56 47.12
C ALA A 531 19.67 -12.49 45.95
N PRO A 532 20.48 -13.56 46.16
CA PRO A 532 20.82 -14.54 45.12
C PRO A 532 19.57 -15.18 44.47
N GLY A 533 19.53 -15.18 43.13
CA GLY A 533 18.41 -15.68 42.33
C GLY A 533 17.30 -14.65 42.06
N LEU A 534 17.28 -13.54 42.81
CA LEU A 534 16.31 -12.44 42.70
C LEU A 534 16.94 -11.14 42.16
N GLN A 535 18.05 -11.27 41.41
CA GLN A 535 18.60 -10.20 40.58
C GLN A 535 17.60 -9.91 39.45
N ILE A 536 17.28 -8.64 39.21
CA ILE A 536 16.47 -8.20 38.06
C ILE A 536 17.35 -8.27 36.81
N THR A 537 16.93 -9.06 35.80
CA THR A 537 17.66 -9.20 34.53
C THR A 537 17.09 -8.24 33.47
N ALA A 538 15.77 -8.18 33.33
CA ALA A 538 15.05 -7.29 32.43
C ALA A 538 13.87 -6.63 33.15
N PHE A 539 13.42 -5.47 32.64
CA PHE A 539 12.20 -4.82 33.13
C PHE A 539 11.55 -3.98 32.02
N THR A 540 10.25 -3.72 32.15
CA THR A 540 9.52 -2.77 31.29
C THR A 540 8.40 -2.09 32.09
N ILE A 541 7.70 -1.14 31.47
CA ILE A 541 6.62 -0.35 32.06
C ILE A 541 5.54 -0.07 31.01
N ASN A 542 4.27 -0.23 31.37
CA ASN A 542 3.15 0.08 30.48
C ASN A 542 2.63 1.53 30.65
N ALA A 543 1.74 1.96 29.77
CA ALA A 543 1.10 3.27 29.79
C ALA A 543 0.26 3.51 31.06
N ALA A 544 -0.25 2.45 31.69
CA ALA A 544 -0.96 2.51 32.98
C ALA A 544 -0.02 2.69 34.20
N GLY A 545 1.30 2.57 34.03
CA GLY A 545 2.28 2.72 35.09
C GLY A 545 2.48 1.46 35.94
N GLU A 546 2.24 0.29 35.37
CA GLU A 546 2.63 -1.00 35.93
C GLU A 546 4.03 -1.37 35.41
N LEU A 547 4.97 -1.58 36.34
CA LEU A 547 6.28 -2.15 36.09
C LEU A 547 6.15 -3.67 36.00
N TYR A 548 6.77 -4.28 35.00
CA TYR A 548 6.99 -5.72 34.93
C TYR A 548 8.48 -6.02 35.04
N LEU A 549 8.82 -7.02 35.85
CA LEU A 549 10.17 -7.31 36.32
C LEU A 549 10.50 -8.78 36.06
N ALA A 550 11.59 -9.06 35.35
CA ALA A 550 12.12 -10.41 35.21
C ALA A 550 13.29 -10.63 36.18
N THR A 551 13.28 -11.76 36.90
CA THR A 551 14.35 -12.15 37.81
C THR A 551 15.23 -13.27 37.26
N ALA A 552 16.45 -13.41 37.79
CA ALA A 552 17.45 -14.38 37.32
C ALA A 552 17.08 -15.87 37.49
N ASN A 553 15.96 -16.18 38.15
CA ASN A 553 15.32 -17.50 38.18
C ASN A 553 14.22 -17.67 37.10
N GLY A 554 14.06 -16.70 36.21
CA GLY A 554 13.06 -16.66 35.12
C GLY A 554 11.64 -16.34 35.56
N GLN A 555 11.41 -15.93 36.81
CA GLN A 555 10.08 -15.49 37.28
C GLN A 555 9.76 -14.07 36.79
N LEU A 556 8.47 -13.77 36.61
CA LEU A 556 7.98 -12.43 36.32
C LEU A 556 7.12 -11.90 37.46
N HIS A 557 7.39 -10.67 37.87
CA HIS A 557 6.61 -9.94 38.87
C HIS A 557 6.07 -8.63 38.30
N THR A 558 4.98 -8.11 38.89
CA THR A 558 4.43 -6.78 38.57
C THR A 558 4.26 -5.93 39.83
N ALA A 559 4.50 -4.63 39.69
CA ALA A 559 4.40 -3.62 40.75
C ALA A 559 4.01 -2.26 40.16
N LYS A 560 3.45 -1.34 40.95
CA LYS A 560 3.16 0.02 40.46
C LYS A 560 4.42 0.89 40.40
N ALA A 561 4.58 1.67 39.34
CA ALA A 561 5.69 2.61 39.14
C ALA A 561 5.77 3.72 40.21
N SER A 562 4.66 3.98 40.89
CA SER A 562 4.57 4.85 42.07
C SER A 562 5.18 4.25 43.34
N ALA A 563 5.47 2.93 43.37
CA ALA A 563 6.02 2.25 44.54
C ALA A 563 7.43 2.75 44.90
N ARG A 564 7.80 2.54 46.16
CA ARG A 564 9.02 3.09 46.77
C ARG A 564 9.69 2.04 47.64
N GLU A 565 10.97 1.81 47.40
CA GLU A 565 11.83 0.89 48.17
C GLU A 565 11.33 -0.56 48.33
N LEU A 566 10.63 -1.12 47.33
CA LEU A 566 10.22 -2.54 47.35
C LEU A 566 11.43 -3.47 47.44
N ASP A 567 11.31 -4.56 48.21
CA ASP A 567 12.32 -5.60 48.35
C ASP A 567 11.81 -6.92 47.76
N LEU A 568 12.48 -7.43 46.73
CA LEU A 568 12.16 -8.71 46.10
C LEU A 568 12.34 -9.91 47.05
N ALA A 569 13.18 -9.79 48.09
CA ALA A 569 13.40 -10.84 49.08
C ALA A 569 12.34 -10.85 50.20
N ALA A 570 11.52 -9.81 50.31
CA ALA A 570 10.44 -9.68 51.29
C ALA A 570 9.20 -9.03 50.65
N PRO A 571 8.59 -9.69 49.63
CA PRO A 571 7.53 -9.08 48.84
C PRO A 571 6.27 -8.82 49.67
N ASP A 572 5.78 -7.58 49.66
CA ASP A 572 4.42 -7.24 50.07
C ASP A 572 3.46 -7.61 48.93
N PRO A 573 2.54 -8.60 49.11
CA PRO A 573 1.62 -9.02 48.05
C PRO A 573 0.65 -7.93 47.59
N GLN A 574 0.49 -6.84 48.34
CA GLN A 574 -0.33 -5.69 47.94
C GLN A 574 0.41 -4.71 47.01
N GLN A 575 1.74 -4.81 46.90
CA GLN A 575 2.58 -3.90 46.12
C GLN A 575 3.42 -4.60 45.05
N LEU A 576 3.67 -5.91 45.20
CA LEU A 576 4.48 -6.74 44.32
C LEU A 576 3.78 -8.10 44.12
N ARG A 577 3.15 -8.29 42.96
CA ARG A 577 2.42 -9.50 42.57
C ARG A 577 3.28 -10.39 41.68
N LEU A 578 3.25 -11.70 41.89
CA LEU A 578 3.81 -12.68 40.95
C LEU A 578 2.89 -12.80 39.74
N VAL A 579 3.47 -12.82 38.53
CA VAL A 579 2.78 -12.98 37.24
C VAL A 579 3.10 -14.33 36.61
N PHE A 580 4.35 -14.78 36.70
CA PHE A 580 4.80 -16.06 36.15
C PHE A 580 5.78 -16.74 37.10
N GLU A 581 5.44 -17.95 37.58
CA GLU A 581 6.22 -18.69 38.59
C GLU A 581 7.40 -19.48 38.00
N ASN A 582 7.47 -19.64 36.67
CA ASN A 582 8.51 -20.38 35.93
C ASN A 582 8.66 -21.86 36.36
N VAL A 583 7.55 -22.51 36.69
CA VAL A 583 7.49 -23.92 37.14
C VAL A 583 7.40 -24.94 36.01
N GLY A 584 7.40 -24.50 34.75
CA GLY A 584 7.18 -25.33 33.57
C GLY A 584 8.21 -26.45 33.37
N GLY A 585 7.78 -27.52 32.72
CA GLY A 585 8.62 -28.68 32.39
C GLY A 585 9.37 -28.55 31.06
N GLU A 586 8.76 -27.92 30.05
CA GLU A 586 9.31 -27.87 28.69
C GLU A 586 9.94 -26.49 28.40
N VAL A 587 11.26 -26.43 28.16
CA VAL A 587 11.87 -25.22 27.56
C VAL A 587 11.44 -25.09 26.09
N LEU A 588 11.42 -26.22 25.39
CA LEU A 588 10.96 -26.40 24.01
C LEU A 588 9.93 -27.55 23.98
N PRO A 589 8.67 -27.31 23.56
CA PRO A 589 7.64 -28.34 23.63
C PRO A 589 7.67 -29.27 22.41
N GLN A 590 8.64 -30.18 22.40
CA GLN A 590 8.89 -31.08 21.26
C GLN A 590 8.17 -32.43 21.38
N ASN A 591 7.68 -32.81 22.56
CA ASN A 591 7.43 -34.23 22.88
C ASN A 591 5.96 -34.67 22.75
N ASP A 592 5.02 -33.84 23.18
CA ASP A 592 3.70 -34.33 23.64
C ASP A 592 2.52 -34.09 22.68
N LYS A 593 2.77 -33.78 21.41
CA LYS A 593 1.77 -33.59 20.31
C LYS A 593 0.76 -32.45 20.51
N HIS A 594 0.69 -31.84 21.69
CA HIS A 594 -0.14 -30.67 21.96
C HIS A 594 0.45 -29.43 21.30
N THR A 595 -0.35 -28.79 20.43
CA THR A 595 -0.06 -27.50 19.82
C THR A 595 -0.04 -26.35 20.84
N PHE A 596 0.26 -25.14 20.37
CA PHE A 596 0.19 -23.90 21.13
C PHE A 596 -1.19 -23.21 20.98
N PRO A 597 -1.51 -22.17 21.77
CA PRO A 597 -0.74 -21.65 22.91
C PRO A 597 -0.65 -22.67 24.06
N ARG A 598 0.34 -22.51 24.94
CA ARG A 598 0.56 -23.40 26.10
C ARG A 598 0.31 -22.65 27.40
N ALA A 599 -0.10 -23.33 28.46
CA ALA A 599 -0.32 -22.69 29.75
C ALA A 599 1.00 -22.24 30.39
N TYR A 600 0.95 -21.25 31.28
CA TYR A 600 2.11 -20.84 32.09
C TYR A 600 2.74 -22.01 32.89
N ALA A 601 1.98 -23.06 33.18
CA ALA A 601 2.44 -24.26 33.87
C ALA A 601 3.20 -25.26 32.97
N ASP A 602 3.14 -25.13 31.65
CA ASP A 602 3.78 -26.08 30.72
C ASP A 602 5.23 -25.67 30.39
N ILE A 603 5.43 -24.37 30.12
CA ILE A 603 6.62 -23.82 29.48
C ILE A 603 7.57 -23.19 30.51
N ARG A 604 8.87 -23.40 30.30
CA ARG A 604 9.94 -22.84 31.14
C ARG A 604 10.79 -21.81 30.38
N LEU A 605 10.91 -20.61 30.95
CA LEU A 605 11.79 -19.55 30.48
C LEU A 605 13.13 -19.70 31.22
N SER A 606 14.23 -19.90 30.49
CA SER A 606 15.49 -20.32 31.14
C SER A 606 16.36 -19.16 31.64
N GLU A 607 16.52 -18.13 30.81
CA GLU A 607 17.33 -16.94 31.09
C GLU A 607 16.68 -15.74 30.37
N ILE A 608 15.85 -14.96 31.07
CA ILE A 608 15.14 -13.82 30.48
C ILE A 608 16.09 -12.61 30.39
N VAL A 609 16.40 -12.17 29.17
CA VAL A 609 17.36 -11.07 28.89
C VAL A 609 16.69 -9.80 28.38
N GLY A 610 15.50 -9.91 27.78
CA GLY A 610 14.73 -8.78 27.27
C GLY A 610 13.25 -8.89 27.66
N LEU A 611 12.61 -7.75 27.87
CA LEU A 611 11.20 -7.65 28.24
C LEU A 611 10.62 -6.34 27.71
N GLU A 612 9.54 -6.41 26.94
CA GLU A 612 8.70 -5.26 26.56
C GLU A 612 7.22 -5.54 26.76
N TYR A 613 6.46 -4.48 27.03
CA TYR A 613 4.99 -4.54 27.03
C TYR A 613 4.48 -4.19 25.63
N VAL A 614 3.35 -4.75 25.23
CA VAL A 614 2.69 -4.46 23.96
C VAL A 614 1.30 -3.92 24.28
N GLU A 615 1.13 -2.59 24.25
CA GLU A 615 -0.14 -1.94 24.62
C GLU A 615 -1.31 -2.50 23.80
N ARG A 616 -1.13 -2.63 22.47
CA ARG A 616 -2.15 -3.10 21.52
C ARG A 616 -2.66 -4.53 21.77
N TYR A 617 -1.91 -5.38 22.46
CA TYR A 617 -2.33 -6.76 22.78
C TYR A 617 -2.42 -7.04 24.28
N GLY A 618 -2.17 -6.04 25.15
CA GLY A 618 -2.32 -6.15 26.61
C GLY A 618 -1.32 -7.08 27.33
N GLY A 619 -0.24 -7.51 26.67
CA GLY A 619 0.67 -8.56 27.16
C GLY A 619 2.16 -8.26 27.06
N LEU A 620 2.99 -9.22 27.46
CA LEU A 620 4.44 -9.07 27.54
C LEU A 620 5.15 -9.83 26.42
N LEU A 621 5.98 -9.14 25.64
CA LEU A 621 7.00 -9.77 24.82
C LEU A 621 8.25 -10.04 25.67
N VAL A 622 8.65 -11.31 25.74
CA VAL A 622 9.77 -11.81 26.52
C VAL A 622 10.82 -12.41 25.60
N GLN A 623 12.08 -12.02 25.82
CA GLN A 623 13.25 -12.60 25.15
C GLN A 623 13.99 -13.51 26.15
N ASP A 624 14.00 -14.82 25.90
CA ASP A 624 14.73 -15.80 26.71
C ASP A 624 15.81 -16.56 25.93
N LEU A 625 16.94 -16.82 26.58
CA LEU A 625 18.01 -17.63 26.02
C LEU A 625 17.88 -19.11 26.38
N ALA A 626 18.04 -19.99 25.40
CA ALA A 626 18.11 -21.43 25.59
C ALA A 626 19.27 -21.80 26.54
N PRO A 627 19.09 -22.71 27.52
CA PRO A 627 20.15 -23.11 28.44
C PRO A 627 21.17 -24.00 27.73
N HIS A 628 22.46 -23.77 28.00
CA HIS A 628 23.54 -24.64 27.53
C HIS A 628 23.99 -25.60 28.64
N GLU A 629 23.43 -26.81 28.65
CA GLU A 629 23.93 -27.92 29.48
C GLU A 629 24.87 -28.81 28.64
N PRO A 630 26.19 -28.88 28.98
CA PRO A 630 27.14 -29.72 28.26
C PRO A 630 26.79 -31.21 28.36
N GLY A 631 26.46 -31.81 27.22
CA GLY A 631 26.09 -33.24 27.12
C GLY A 631 24.60 -33.49 26.81
N THR A 632 23.75 -32.46 26.82
CA THR A 632 22.32 -32.59 26.44
C THR A 632 22.11 -32.64 24.92
N TYR A 633 23.10 -32.17 24.14
CA TYR A 633 23.17 -32.27 22.67
C TYR A 633 24.58 -32.73 22.25
N GLU A 634 24.71 -33.45 21.13
CA GLU A 634 26.03 -33.96 20.67
C GLU A 634 27.01 -32.87 20.24
N GLN A 635 26.51 -31.71 19.81
CA GLN A 635 27.30 -30.52 19.46
C GLN A 635 26.62 -29.23 19.97
N HIS A 636 27.33 -28.10 19.83
CA HIS A 636 26.85 -26.81 20.35
C HIS A 636 25.66 -26.27 19.56
N VAL A 637 24.61 -25.83 20.27
CA VAL A 637 23.61 -24.91 19.74
C VAL A 637 24.29 -23.57 19.45
N THR A 638 24.23 -23.14 18.20
CA THR A 638 24.91 -21.93 17.71
C THR A 638 24.14 -20.64 18.00
N GLU A 639 22.81 -20.70 18.07
CA GLU A 639 21.93 -19.52 18.04
C GLU A 639 20.80 -19.75 19.06
N ARG A 640 20.76 -18.93 20.13
CA ARG A 640 20.11 -19.26 21.43
C ARG A 640 18.85 -18.47 21.80
N ALA A 641 18.50 -17.39 21.10
CA ALA A 641 17.45 -16.47 21.56
C ALA A 641 16.05 -16.91 21.08
N HIS A 642 15.06 -16.84 21.97
CA HIS A 642 13.64 -17.00 21.65
C HIS A 642 12.88 -15.71 21.97
N LEU A 643 11.78 -15.45 21.27
CA LEU A 643 10.92 -14.28 21.47
C LEU A 643 9.47 -14.73 21.67
N ARG A 644 9.03 -14.83 22.92
CA ARG A 644 7.71 -15.37 23.32
C ARG A 644 6.80 -14.26 23.84
N PHE A 645 5.54 -14.29 23.47
CA PHE A 645 4.53 -13.40 24.05
C PHE A 645 3.72 -14.11 25.14
N LEU A 646 3.56 -13.43 26.28
CA LEU A 646 2.72 -13.85 27.38
C LEU A 646 1.43 -13.05 27.34
N ASP A 647 0.34 -13.73 27.01
CA ASP A 647 -1.01 -13.23 27.22
C ASP A 647 -1.28 -13.21 28.73
N LEU A 648 -1.52 -12.01 29.27
CA LEU A 648 -1.69 -11.77 30.70
C LEU A 648 -3.14 -11.97 31.19
N GLU A 649 -4.12 -12.02 30.28
CA GLU A 649 -5.53 -12.24 30.61
C GLU A 649 -5.85 -13.74 30.59
N ARG A 650 -5.32 -14.45 29.59
CA ARG A 650 -5.58 -15.88 29.37
C ARG A 650 -4.59 -16.82 30.08
N GLU A 651 -3.53 -16.28 30.68
CA GLU A 651 -2.42 -17.03 31.32
C GLU A 651 -1.78 -18.09 30.38
N VAL A 652 -1.60 -17.72 29.10
CA VAL A 652 -0.96 -18.57 28.09
C VAL A 652 0.24 -17.93 27.39
N ILE A 653 1.20 -18.77 27.01
CA ILE A 653 2.40 -18.41 26.27
C ILE A 653 2.18 -18.72 24.78
N TYR A 654 2.20 -17.66 23.98
CA TYR A 654 2.39 -17.71 22.54
C TYR A 654 3.91 -17.67 22.27
N PRO A 655 4.46 -18.64 21.52
CA PRO A 655 5.91 -18.87 21.53
C PRO A 655 6.73 -17.96 20.62
N TRP A 656 6.11 -17.24 19.67
CA TRP A 656 6.83 -16.52 18.60
C TRP A 656 6.15 -15.24 18.14
N LEU A 657 6.97 -14.37 17.56
CA LEU A 657 6.56 -13.24 16.74
C LEU A 657 6.24 -13.69 15.31
N LYS A 658 5.08 -13.28 14.79
CA LYS A 658 4.62 -13.27 13.38
C LYS A 658 4.83 -14.54 12.51
N PRO A 659 3.75 -15.25 12.11
CA PRO A 659 3.81 -16.35 11.17
C PRO A 659 3.21 -15.95 9.80
N LEU A 660 4.03 -15.64 8.81
CA LEU A 660 3.60 -15.96 7.44
C LEU A 660 3.58 -17.50 7.31
N THR A 661 2.58 -18.06 6.64
CA THR A 661 2.39 -19.53 6.50
C THR A 661 3.38 -20.14 5.50
N VAL A 662 4.68 -19.97 5.77
CA VAL A 662 5.79 -20.31 4.89
C VAL A 662 6.98 -20.86 5.70
N GLY A 663 7.59 -21.96 5.24
CA GLY A 663 9.01 -22.18 5.54
C GLY A 663 9.39 -22.77 6.90
N LEU A 664 8.62 -23.71 7.46
CA LEU A 664 9.15 -24.81 8.28
C LEU A 664 10.16 -24.46 9.40
N GLY A 665 9.69 -23.83 10.48
CA GLY A 665 10.23 -24.06 11.82
C GLY A 665 11.25 -23.08 12.40
N TYR A 666 11.11 -22.88 13.71
CA TYR A 666 11.96 -22.02 14.56
C TYR A 666 13.33 -22.59 14.86
N PHE A 667 13.50 -23.87 14.55
CA PHE A 667 14.74 -24.59 14.74
C PHE A 667 15.11 -25.28 13.43
N TYR A 668 16.15 -24.78 12.77
CA TYR A 668 16.82 -25.53 11.73
C TYR A 668 17.49 -26.74 12.39
N PHE A 669 17.03 -27.95 12.08
CA PHE A 669 17.73 -29.16 12.51
C PHE A 669 18.95 -29.35 11.62
N ASN A 670 20.11 -28.90 12.09
CA ASN A 670 21.36 -29.05 11.37
C ASN A 670 21.81 -30.51 11.45
N GLN A 671 21.49 -31.27 10.39
CA GLN A 671 21.84 -32.68 10.26
C GLN A 671 23.34 -32.96 10.45
N SER A 672 24.24 -32.01 10.19
CA SER A 672 25.69 -32.20 10.39
C SER A 672 26.12 -32.11 11.86
N THR A 673 25.36 -31.41 12.70
CA THR A 673 25.64 -31.24 14.14
C THR A 673 24.68 -32.02 15.06
N GLN A 674 23.60 -32.59 14.49
CA GLN A 674 22.44 -33.15 15.21
C GLN A 674 21.79 -32.16 16.19
N GLY A 675 21.97 -30.85 15.94
CA GLY A 675 21.51 -29.76 16.80
C GLY A 675 20.41 -28.90 16.17
N PHE A 676 19.83 -28.04 17.01
CA PHE A 676 18.80 -27.06 16.65
C PHE A 676 19.39 -25.64 16.72
N SER A 677 18.97 -24.72 15.83
CA SER A 677 19.42 -23.32 15.80
C SER A 677 18.23 -22.38 15.64
N SER A 678 18.10 -21.36 16.50
CA SER A 678 16.98 -20.39 16.47
C SER A 678 17.00 -19.48 15.25
N TYR A 679 15.83 -18.99 14.82
CA TYR A 679 15.73 -17.92 13.81
C TYR A 679 16.32 -16.58 14.27
N PHE A 680 16.31 -16.32 15.59
CA PHE A 680 16.83 -15.08 16.18
C PHE A 680 18.17 -15.28 16.88
N HIS A 681 19.10 -14.36 16.61
CA HIS A 681 20.31 -14.20 17.40
C HIS A 681 20.03 -13.49 18.72
N GLU A 682 20.99 -13.58 19.65
CA GLU A 682 21.09 -12.62 20.75
C GLU A 682 21.14 -11.20 20.18
N GLY A 683 20.44 -10.26 20.82
CA GLY A 683 20.03 -9.03 20.17
C GLY A 683 19.21 -8.11 21.06
N SER A 684 18.94 -6.91 20.58
CA SER A 684 18.12 -5.89 21.25
C SER A 684 16.79 -5.68 20.52
N MET A 685 15.69 -5.52 21.26
CA MET A 685 14.36 -5.26 20.70
C MET A 685 13.77 -3.91 21.14
N ALA A 686 12.94 -3.32 20.29
CA ALA A 686 12.04 -2.22 20.61
C ALA A 686 10.70 -2.40 19.89
N ILE A 687 9.64 -1.77 20.40
CA ILE A 687 8.26 -1.86 19.89
C ILE A 687 7.74 -0.45 19.59
N ASP A 688 7.28 -0.21 18.37
CA ASP A 688 6.37 0.90 18.07
C ASP A 688 5.00 0.52 18.65
N GLN A 689 4.57 1.20 19.71
CA GLN A 689 3.36 0.84 20.45
C GLN A 689 2.06 1.15 19.70
N ARG A 690 2.11 2.02 18.68
CA ARG A 690 0.95 2.41 17.87
C ARG A 690 0.64 1.34 16.83
N THR A 691 1.66 0.86 16.12
CA THR A 691 1.52 -0.19 15.10
C THR A 691 1.75 -1.60 15.63
N ALA A 692 2.25 -1.75 16.87
CA ALA A 692 2.80 -2.99 17.40
C ALA A 692 3.96 -3.55 16.52
N THR A 693 4.71 -2.68 15.84
CA THR A 693 5.85 -3.10 14.99
C THR A 693 7.09 -3.36 15.84
N LEU A 694 7.68 -4.54 15.68
CA LEU A 694 8.97 -4.89 16.28
C LEU A 694 10.11 -4.34 15.43
N VAL A 695 11.06 -3.70 16.10
CA VAL A 695 12.42 -3.49 15.59
C VAL A 695 13.36 -4.43 16.35
N TYR A 696 14.08 -5.30 15.65
CA TYR A 696 15.02 -6.26 16.23
C TYR A 696 16.43 -6.11 15.64
N LEU A 697 17.41 -5.89 16.51
CA LEU A 697 18.81 -5.62 16.19
C LEU A 697 19.66 -6.80 16.66
N GLU A 698 20.43 -7.44 15.78
CA GLU A 698 21.30 -8.56 16.17
C GLU A 698 22.62 -8.08 16.77
N ASP A 699 22.97 -8.60 17.95
CA ASP A 699 24.24 -8.30 18.59
C ASP A 699 25.39 -8.99 17.82
N GLY A 700 26.48 -8.26 17.60
CA GLY A 700 27.67 -8.78 16.91
C GLY A 700 27.58 -8.90 15.38
N ARG A 701 26.49 -8.46 14.76
CA ARG A 701 26.29 -8.43 13.30
C ARG A 701 25.80 -7.06 12.83
N SER A 702 25.86 -6.82 11.53
CA SER A 702 25.17 -5.70 10.89
C SER A 702 23.79 -6.15 10.40
N ARG A 703 22.90 -6.58 11.33
CA ARG A 703 21.53 -7.01 10.98
C ARG A 703 20.49 -6.31 11.85
N LEU A 704 19.51 -5.72 11.18
CA LEU A 704 18.35 -5.02 11.76
C LEU A 704 17.10 -5.44 10.99
N LEU A 705 16.12 -5.97 11.71
CA LEU A 705 14.85 -6.45 11.20
C LEU A 705 13.71 -5.53 11.67
N ARG A 706 12.71 -5.34 10.81
CA ARG A 706 11.40 -4.80 11.15
C ARG A 706 10.36 -5.88 10.91
N LEU A 707 9.66 -6.30 11.96
CA LEU A 707 8.48 -7.14 11.83
C LEU A 707 7.25 -6.28 12.12
N GLU A 708 6.49 -5.98 11.09
CA GLU A 708 5.28 -5.13 11.18
C GLU A 708 4.15 -5.83 11.94
N ASP A 709 3.10 -5.08 12.28
CA ASP A 709 1.87 -5.51 12.96
C ASP A 709 1.52 -7.00 12.79
N GLY A 710 1.24 -7.66 13.92
CA GLY A 710 1.08 -9.11 14.03
C GLY A 710 2.18 -9.82 14.81
N LEU A 711 2.50 -9.33 16.02
CA LEU A 711 3.54 -9.90 16.91
C LEU A 711 3.26 -11.34 17.41
N LEU A 712 2.31 -12.09 16.87
CA LEU A 712 1.83 -13.33 17.48
C LEU A 712 1.74 -14.47 16.47
N GLY A 713 2.57 -15.49 16.67
CA GLY A 713 2.63 -16.66 15.80
C GLY A 713 2.61 -18.00 16.50
N VAL A 714 2.01 -18.98 15.82
CA VAL A 714 1.80 -20.33 16.35
C VAL A 714 2.65 -21.36 15.62
N ALA A 715 3.19 -22.28 16.41
CA ALA A 715 4.39 -23.01 16.05
C ALA A 715 4.17 -24.40 15.45
N LYS A 716 5.04 -24.72 14.49
CA LYS A 716 5.42 -26.08 14.09
C LYS A 716 6.94 -26.17 13.94
N ILE A 717 7.54 -27.32 14.28
CA ILE A 717 8.99 -27.56 14.10
C ILE A 717 9.27 -28.02 12.66
N GLY A 718 10.38 -27.56 12.09
CA GLY A 718 10.83 -27.94 10.75
C GLY A 718 11.92 -29.00 10.75
N GLN A 719 12.16 -29.58 9.57
CA GLN A 719 13.35 -30.37 9.27
C GLN A 719 13.60 -31.61 10.16
N PHE A 720 12.60 -32.45 10.37
CA PHE A 720 12.90 -33.88 10.35
C PHE A 720 13.35 -34.28 8.93
N SER A 721 14.24 -35.26 8.79
CA SER A 721 14.61 -35.74 7.45
C SER A 721 13.40 -36.33 6.73
N MET A 722 13.41 -36.34 5.39
CA MET A 722 12.31 -36.88 4.58
C MET A 722 11.97 -38.34 4.95
N ASP A 723 12.94 -39.09 5.45
CA ASP A 723 12.79 -40.48 5.93
C ASP A 723 11.97 -40.61 7.23
N ARG A 724 11.69 -39.49 7.91
CA ARG A 724 10.91 -39.41 9.16
C ARG A 724 9.63 -38.58 9.05
N LEU A 725 9.39 -37.90 7.92
CA LEU A 725 8.17 -37.11 7.70
C LEU A 725 6.97 -38.02 7.37
N GLY A 726 6.10 -38.20 8.37
CA GLY A 726 4.80 -38.86 8.21
C GLY A 726 3.68 -37.88 7.84
N PHE A 727 2.69 -38.34 7.09
CA PHE A 727 1.55 -37.59 6.52
C PHE A 727 0.58 -36.92 7.54
N ARG A 728 0.93 -36.86 8.83
CA ARG A 728 0.02 -36.57 9.95
C ARG A 728 -0.01 -35.12 10.43
N ASP A 729 0.66 -34.23 9.70
CA ASP A 729 1.22 -33.01 10.27
C ASP A 729 0.62 -31.73 9.63
N LEU A 730 -0.66 -31.86 9.24
CA LEU A 730 -1.47 -30.85 8.53
C LEU A 730 -2.19 -29.86 9.45
N LEU A 731 -2.24 -30.13 10.76
CA LEU A 731 -3.05 -29.36 11.72
C LEU A 731 -2.46 -27.99 12.13
N GLY A 732 -1.28 -27.63 11.62
CA GLY A 732 -0.59 -26.38 11.98
C GLY A 732 -1.34 -25.12 11.56
N ALA A 733 -1.86 -25.07 10.32
CA ALA A 733 -2.47 -23.87 9.73
C ALA A 733 -3.60 -23.28 10.59
N ARG A 734 -4.59 -24.12 10.94
CA ARG A 734 -5.74 -23.76 11.80
C ARG A 734 -5.37 -23.14 13.15
N THR A 735 -4.18 -23.43 13.66
CA THR A 735 -3.74 -22.90 14.95
C THR A 735 -3.10 -21.51 14.81
N GLY A 736 -2.46 -21.24 13.66
CA GLY A 736 -2.07 -19.90 13.24
C GLY A 736 -3.29 -19.03 12.93
N GLU A 737 -4.24 -19.54 12.15
CA GLU A 737 -5.50 -18.85 11.84
C GLU A 737 -6.28 -18.47 13.10
N ARG A 738 -6.40 -19.40 14.06
CA ARG A 738 -7.03 -19.11 15.35
C ARG A 738 -6.31 -18.01 16.13
N ALA A 739 -4.98 -18.00 16.16
CA ALA A 739 -4.24 -16.95 16.86
C ALA A 739 -4.34 -15.58 16.16
N MET A 740 -4.33 -15.56 14.81
CA MET A 740 -4.58 -14.34 14.05
C MET A 740 -5.99 -13.80 14.29
N SER A 741 -7.01 -14.66 14.39
CA SER A 741 -8.38 -14.26 14.74
C SER A 741 -8.53 -13.84 16.21
N ASP A 742 -7.87 -14.55 17.14
CA ASP A 742 -7.89 -14.21 18.57
C ASP A 742 -7.28 -12.82 18.83
N HIS A 743 -6.29 -12.40 18.03
CA HIS A 743 -5.54 -11.14 18.19
C HIS A 743 -5.70 -10.17 17.01
N ASP A 744 -6.72 -10.36 16.19
CA ASP A 744 -7.02 -9.50 15.03
C ASP A 744 -7.20 -8.04 15.47
N PRO A 745 -6.48 -7.06 14.89
CA PRO A 745 -6.61 -5.67 15.33
C PRO A 745 -8.01 -5.08 15.18
N THR A 746 -8.85 -5.60 14.29
CA THR A 746 -10.25 -5.17 14.11
C THR A 746 -11.14 -5.53 15.31
N ARG A 747 -10.72 -6.47 16.18
CA ARG A 747 -11.45 -6.84 17.42
C ARG A 747 -11.60 -5.69 18.43
N PHE A 748 -10.87 -4.58 18.22
CA PHE A 748 -10.91 -3.37 19.04
C PHE A 748 -11.71 -2.21 18.40
N LEU A 749 -12.37 -2.45 17.27
CA LEU A 749 -13.35 -1.51 16.72
C LEU A 749 -14.67 -1.69 17.47
N ASP A 750 -15.22 -0.61 18.02
CA ASP A 750 -16.45 -0.64 18.84
C ASP A 750 -17.69 -1.21 18.09
N ASP A 751 -17.68 -1.20 16.75
CA ASP A 751 -18.74 -1.79 15.93
C ASP A 751 -18.22 -2.40 14.62
N ALA A 752 -17.75 -3.65 14.69
CA ALA A 752 -17.39 -4.46 13.52
C ALA A 752 -18.60 -4.93 12.67
N SER A 753 -19.80 -4.39 12.89
CA SER A 753 -21.03 -4.73 12.18
C SER A 753 -21.68 -3.57 11.40
N ALA A 754 -21.32 -2.32 11.71
CA ALA A 754 -21.95 -1.13 11.13
C ALA A 754 -21.40 -0.69 9.75
N THR A 755 -20.26 -1.22 9.29
CA THR A 755 -19.48 -0.63 8.19
C THR A 755 -19.45 -1.43 6.89
N ASP A 756 -20.44 -2.29 6.64
CA ASP A 756 -20.75 -2.77 5.28
C ASP A 756 -21.79 -1.85 4.60
N PRO A 757 -21.38 -0.80 3.86
CA PRO A 757 -22.33 0.03 3.11
C PRO A 757 -23.01 -0.82 2.03
N ALA A 758 -24.22 -0.43 1.64
CA ALA A 758 -25.02 -1.17 0.66
C ALA A 758 -24.30 -1.31 -0.69
N ARG A 759 -23.60 -2.45 -0.88
CA ARG A 759 -22.74 -2.68 -2.04
C ARG A 759 -23.55 -2.85 -3.32
N ARG A 760 -23.00 -2.36 -4.43
CA ARG A 760 -23.51 -2.60 -5.78
C ARG A 760 -22.97 -3.95 -6.26
N GLY A 761 -23.88 -4.88 -6.58
CA GLY A 761 -23.51 -6.22 -7.04
C GLY A 761 -24.65 -7.23 -6.85
N PRO A 762 -24.35 -8.52 -6.65
CA PRO A 762 -23.04 -9.13 -6.82
C PRO A 762 -22.65 -9.16 -8.30
N TYR A 763 -21.38 -8.88 -8.60
CA TYR A 763 -20.75 -9.12 -9.91
C TYR A 763 -20.01 -10.46 -9.88
N VAL A 764 -19.92 -11.14 -11.02
CA VAL A 764 -19.38 -12.50 -11.10
C VAL A 764 -18.04 -12.51 -11.84
N TRP A 765 -16.97 -12.90 -11.15
CA TRP A 765 -15.67 -13.19 -11.77
C TRP A 765 -15.46 -14.69 -11.91
N LEU A 766 -15.39 -15.20 -13.14
CA LEU A 766 -14.96 -16.57 -13.43
C LEU A 766 -13.44 -16.61 -13.65
N LEU A 767 -12.70 -17.19 -12.71
CA LEU A 767 -11.24 -17.31 -12.73
C LEU A 767 -10.83 -18.74 -13.11
N MET A 768 -10.32 -18.92 -14.33
CA MET A 768 -9.86 -20.22 -14.83
C MET A 768 -8.35 -20.38 -14.67
N GLY A 769 -7.89 -21.55 -14.21
CA GLY A 769 -6.46 -21.77 -13.96
C GLY A 769 -5.95 -23.21 -14.06
N SER A 770 -4.63 -23.36 -13.90
CA SER A 770 -3.95 -24.63 -13.59
C SER A 770 -3.83 -24.82 -12.08
N SER A 771 -3.13 -25.87 -11.66
CA SER A 771 -2.85 -26.06 -10.23
C SER A 771 -2.08 -24.89 -9.61
N MET A 772 -1.35 -24.07 -10.37
CA MET A 772 -0.66 -22.90 -9.81
C MET A 772 -1.63 -21.81 -9.31
N MET A 773 -2.83 -21.71 -9.89
CA MET A 773 -3.91 -20.88 -9.32
C MET A 773 -4.53 -21.50 -8.07
N SER A 774 -4.39 -22.81 -7.81
CA SER A 774 -4.94 -23.50 -6.63
C SER A 774 -3.89 -23.99 -5.61
N MET A 775 -2.59 -23.83 -5.84
CA MET A 775 -1.57 -24.31 -4.91
C MET A 775 -0.20 -23.62 -4.95
N SER A 776 0.39 -23.55 -3.75
CA SER A 776 1.82 -23.39 -3.51
C SER A 776 2.51 -24.75 -3.39
N GLU A 777 3.84 -24.76 -3.28
CA GLU A 777 4.61 -26.00 -3.19
C GLU A 777 4.62 -26.68 -1.81
N LEU A 778 4.77 -25.93 -0.72
CA LEU A 778 5.14 -26.48 0.60
C LEU A 778 3.94 -26.70 1.51
N VAL A 779 3.10 -25.68 1.59
CA VAL A 779 1.76 -25.79 2.14
C VAL A 779 0.85 -25.91 0.92
N GLY A 780 -0.14 -26.79 0.97
CA GLY A 780 -1.26 -26.77 -0.05
C GLY A 780 -3.83 -25.22 0.00
N GLN A 781 -4.44 -24.49 1.02
CA GLN A 781 -5.35 -23.33 0.85
C GLN A 781 -4.63 -22.10 0.23
N TYR A 782 -3.30 -22.03 0.34
CA TYR A 782 -2.48 -20.93 -0.16
C TYR A 782 -2.26 -20.97 -1.67
N SER A 783 -2.97 -20.11 -2.40
CA SER A 783 -3.03 -20.20 -3.84
C SER A 783 -3.13 -18.83 -4.48
N LEU A 784 -2.50 -18.65 -5.66
CA LEU A 784 -2.49 -17.36 -6.35
C LEU A 784 -3.90 -16.90 -6.69
N GLY A 785 -4.80 -17.83 -7.04
CA GLY A 785 -6.19 -17.49 -7.36
C GLY A 785 -6.94 -16.92 -6.16
N ARG A 786 -6.85 -17.54 -4.97
CA ARG A 786 -7.54 -17.02 -3.77
C ARG A 786 -6.87 -15.76 -3.21
N GLN A 787 -5.54 -15.67 -3.29
CA GLN A 787 -4.81 -14.48 -2.82
C GLN A 787 -5.03 -13.25 -3.72
N LEU A 788 -5.15 -13.45 -5.03
CA LEU A 788 -5.55 -12.42 -5.98
C LEU A 788 -7.03 -12.04 -5.80
N ALA A 789 -7.92 -13.03 -5.66
CA ALA A 789 -9.36 -12.80 -5.42
C ALA A 789 -9.58 -11.87 -4.23
N ARG A 790 -9.00 -12.18 -3.05
CA ARG A 790 -9.10 -11.36 -1.84
C ARG A 790 -8.65 -9.91 -2.05
N ARG A 791 -7.59 -9.69 -2.83
CA ARG A 791 -7.03 -8.36 -3.12
C ARG A 791 -7.98 -7.53 -4.00
N ILE A 792 -8.49 -8.11 -5.08
CA ILE A 792 -9.45 -7.46 -5.99
C ILE A 792 -10.81 -7.25 -5.31
N GLU A 793 -11.33 -8.25 -4.60
CA GLU A 793 -12.59 -8.18 -3.83
C GLU A 793 -12.55 -7.04 -2.81
N ARG A 794 -11.42 -6.86 -2.11
CA ARG A 794 -11.22 -5.75 -1.16
C ARG A 794 -11.07 -4.40 -1.87
N ASP A 795 -10.25 -4.28 -2.91
CA ASP A 795 -10.03 -3.00 -3.62
C ASP A 795 -11.34 -2.43 -4.18
N LEU A 796 -12.21 -3.30 -4.72
CA LEU A 796 -13.52 -2.95 -5.24
C LEU A 796 -14.55 -2.62 -4.15
N ALA A 797 -14.56 -3.37 -3.05
CA ALA A 797 -15.46 -3.14 -1.92
C ALA A 797 -15.19 -1.82 -1.19
N LEU A 798 -13.91 -1.46 -1.03
CA LEU A 798 -13.50 -0.22 -0.40
C LEU A 798 -13.69 0.98 -1.34
N ARG A 799 -13.09 0.96 -2.55
CA ARG A 799 -13.03 2.14 -3.44
C ARG A 799 -14.31 2.45 -4.22
N GLU A 800 -15.09 1.43 -4.60
CA GLU A 800 -16.27 1.60 -5.48
C GLU A 800 -17.58 1.14 -4.83
N GLY A 801 -17.52 0.62 -3.60
CA GLY A 801 -18.67 -0.05 -2.96
C GLY A 801 -19.18 -1.26 -3.76
N ILE A 802 -18.30 -1.96 -4.48
CA ILE A 802 -18.67 -3.08 -5.36
C ILE A 802 -18.59 -4.41 -4.59
N GLU A 803 -19.61 -5.26 -4.76
CA GLU A 803 -19.58 -6.65 -4.33
C GLU A 803 -19.20 -7.55 -5.52
N LEU A 804 -17.98 -8.11 -5.48
CA LEU A 804 -17.48 -9.09 -6.47
C LEU A 804 -17.46 -10.48 -5.85
N HIS A 805 -17.93 -11.49 -6.59
CA HIS A 805 -17.92 -12.90 -6.20
C HIS A 805 -17.02 -13.68 -7.17
N THR A 806 -15.91 -14.23 -6.67
CA THR A 806 -14.92 -14.96 -7.50
C THR A 806 -15.18 -16.47 -7.52
N PHE A 807 -15.58 -16.98 -8.68
CA PHE A 807 -15.70 -18.41 -8.97
C PHE A 807 -14.41 -18.92 -9.62
N GLN A 808 -13.51 -19.46 -8.80
CA GLN A 808 -12.28 -20.07 -9.28
C GLN A 808 -12.52 -21.52 -9.74
N ARG A 809 -12.09 -21.87 -10.96
CA ARG A 809 -12.13 -23.25 -11.49
C ARG A 809 -10.79 -23.70 -12.06
N THR A 810 -10.21 -24.69 -11.41
CA THR A 810 -8.87 -25.22 -11.69
C THR A 810 -8.94 -26.45 -12.61
N ILE A 811 -8.00 -26.57 -13.54
CA ILE A 811 -7.92 -27.68 -14.50
C ILE A 811 -6.51 -28.28 -14.50
N PRO A 812 -6.35 -29.61 -14.37
CA PRO A 812 -5.04 -30.27 -14.45
C PRO A 812 -4.25 -29.88 -15.71
N GLY A 813 -3.10 -29.22 -15.50
CA GLY A 813 -2.19 -28.70 -16.52
C GLY A 813 -2.59 -27.35 -17.15
N GLY A 814 -3.76 -26.80 -16.85
CA GLY A 814 -4.22 -25.50 -17.35
C GLY A 814 -4.49 -25.42 -18.85
N ARG A 815 -4.67 -26.54 -19.58
CA ARG A 815 -4.81 -26.55 -21.05
C ARG A 815 -5.90 -25.59 -21.55
N LEU A 816 -5.56 -24.67 -22.45
CA LEU A 816 -6.44 -23.62 -22.98
C LEU A 816 -7.79 -24.15 -23.48
N THR A 817 -7.78 -25.23 -24.27
CA THR A 817 -9.01 -25.84 -24.81
C THR A 817 -9.92 -26.42 -23.73
N ARG A 818 -9.36 -26.86 -22.59
CA ARG A 818 -10.15 -27.28 -21.42
C ARG A 818 -10.69 -26.08 -20.66
N GLN A 819 -9.91 -25.00 -20.50
CA GLN A 819 -10.41 -23.76 -19.89
C GLN A 819 -11.62 -23.22 -20.66
N ILE A 820 -11.52 -23.11 -21.99
CA ILE A 820 -12.63 -22.72 -22.89
C ILE A 820 -13.85 -23.64 -22.71
N THR A 821 -13.65 -24.96 -22.60
CA THR A 821 -14.74 -25.93 -22.40
C THR A 821 -15.43 -25.74 -21.05
N ALA A 822 -14.68 -25.47 -19.98
CA ALA A 822 -15.23 -25.23 -18.65
C ALA A 822 -15.99 -23.88 -18.55
N ILE A 823 -15.49 -22.81 -19.19
CA ILE A 823 -16.22 -21.53 -19.32
C ILE A 823 -17.57 -21.75 -20.01
N LYS A 824 -17.58 -22.51 -21.12
CA LYS A 824 -18.81 -22.87 -21.83
C LYS A 824 -19.77 -23.70 -20.96
N GLY A 825 -19.23 -24.54 -20.07
CA GLY A 825 -19.99 -25.30 -19.07
C GLY A 825 -20.71 -24.37 -18.08
N PHE A 826 -19.93 -23.54 -17.38
CA PHE A 826 -20.45 -22.55 -16.40
C PHE A 826 -21.52 -21.64 -17.01
N MET A 827 -21.29 -21.15 -18.24
CA MET A 827 -22.23 -20.29 -18.97
C MET A 827 -23.58 -20.94 -19.33
N GLN A 828 -23.85 -22.21 -18.99
CA GLN A 828 -25.19 -22.77 -19.16
C GLN A 828 -26.20 -22.13 -18.20
N VAL A 829 -25.76 -21.75 -16.99
CA VAL A 829 -26.57 -21.04 -15.98
C VAL A 829 -25.89 -19.76 -15.46
N GLY A 830 -24.57 -19.78 -15.29
CA GLY A 830 -23.78 -18.65 -14.80
C GLY A 830 -23.65 -17.51 -15.80
N ARG A 831 -23.61 -16.28 -15.29
CA ARG A 831 -23.53 -15.04 -16.07
C ARG A 831 -22.33 -14.21 -15.59
N PRO A 832 -21.10 -14.50 -16.06
CA PRO A 832 -19.91 -13.80 -15.60
C PRO A 832 -19.81 -12.37 -16.16
N ASP A 833 -19.49 -11.42 -15.30
CA ASP A 833 -19.10 -10.05 -15.65
C ASP A 833 -17.63 -9.97 -16.09
N ILE A 834 -16.80 -10.88 -15.56
CA ILE A 834 -15.37 -11.00 -15.82
C ILE A 834 -15.03 -12.47 -16.05
N ILE A 835 -14.21 -12.75 -17.05
CA ILE A 835 -13.63 -14.06 -17.34
C ILE A 835 -12.12 -13.86 -17.40
N SER A 836 -11.36 -14.56 -16.55
CA SER A 836 -9.92 -14.65 -16.70
C SER A 836 -9.46 -16.08 -16.99
N ILE A 837 -8.37 -16.18 -17.75
CA ILE A 837 -7.66 -17.45 -18.00
C ILE A 837 -6.18 -17.32 -17.60
N GLU A 838 -5.64 -18.34 -16.96
CA GLU A 838 -4.19 -18.49 -16.72
C GLU A 838 -3.50 -18.97 -18.00
N ALA A 839 -2.47 -18.24 -18.44
CA ALA A 839 -1.50 -18.70 -19.45
C ALA A 839 -0.22 -19.16 -18.75
N ASN A 840 0.24 -20.40 -19.02
CA ASN A 840 1.40 -20.96 -18.36
C ASN A 840 2.35 -21.72 -19.31
N THR A 841 3.63 -21.81 -18.94
CA THR A 841 4.66 -22.42 -19.81
C THR A 841 4.65 -23.96 -19.85
N SER A 842 3.69 -24.64 -19.20
CA SER A 842 3.80 -26.09 -18.93
C SER A 842 3.02 -26.99 -19.90
N THR A 843 1.70 -26.81 -20.03
CA THR A 843 0.85 -27.55 -21.00
C THR A 843 -0.32 -26.71 -21.55
N PHE A 844 -0.27 -25.39 -21.39
CA PHE A 844 -1.34 -24.47 -21.76
C PHE A 844 -1.74 -24.60 -23.24
N LEU A 845 -0.74 -24.65 -24.13
CA LEU A 845 -0.87 -24.98 -25.55
C LEU A 845 -0.40 -26.42 -25.81
N PRO A 846 -0.89 -27.09 -26.89
CA PRO A 846 -0.26 -28.31 -27.39
C PRO A 846 1.04 -27.99 -28.14
N ASP A 847 1.97 -28.96 -28.17
CA ASP A 847 3.31 -28.81 -28.75
C ASP A 847 3.31 -28.37 -30.23
N ASP A 848 2.25 -28.71 -30.97
CA ASP A 848 2.04 -28.40 -32.40
C ASP A 848 1.17 -27.16 -32.66
N ALA A 849 0.95 -26.30 -31.64
CA ALA A 849 0.19 -25.06 -31.80
C ALA A 849 0.85 -24.05 -32.76
N ASP A 850 0.07 -23.58 -33.74
CA ASP A 850 0.42 -22.50 -34.66
C ASP A 850 -0.47 -21.25 -34.47
N ASP A 851 -0.11 -20.13 -35.12
CA ASP A 851 -0.87 -18.88 -35.11
C ASP A 851 -2.36 -19.07 -35.49
N ALA A 852 -2.67 -20.03 -36.35
CA ALA A 852 -4.04 -20.32 -36.78
C ALA A 852 -4.87 -20.99 -35.66
N PHE A 853 -4.32 -22.00 -35.00
CA PHE A 853 -4.92 -22.63 -33.83
C PHE A 853 -5.10 -21.63 -32.68
N MET A 854 -4.08 -20.80 -32.42
CA MET A 854 -4.12 -19.76 -31.39
C MET A 854 -5.21 -18.72 -31.69
N ALA A 855 -5.27 -18.19 -32.91
CA ALA A 855 -6.32 -17.26 -33.33
C ALA A 855 -7.73 -17.87 -33.26
N GLU A 856 -7.90 -19.17 -33.56
CA GLU A 856 -9.18 -19.85 -33.42
C GLU A 856 -9.63 -19.98 -31.96
N GLN A 857 -8.70 -20.21 -31.02
CA GLN A 857 -9.02 -20.28 -29.59
C GLN A 857 -9.36 -18.89 -29.01
N LEU A 858 -8.67 -17.83 -29.44
CA LEU A 858 -9.00 -16.45 -29.07
C LEU A 858 -10.40 -16.06 -29.59
N GLU A 859 -10.73 -16.35 -30.85
CA GLU A 859 -12.07 -16.08 -31.40
C GLU A 859 -13.19 -16.89 -30.69
N ARG A 860 -12.90 -18.10 -30.19
CA ARG A 860 -13.82 -18.87 -29.34
C ARG A 860 -14.07 -18.20 -27.98
N LEU A 861 -13.02 -17.66 -27.34
CA LEU A 861 -13.16 -16.90 -26.09
C LEU A 861 -13.95 -15.60 -26.29
N THR A 862 -13.66 -14.84 -27.36
CA THR A 862 -14.40 -13.62 -27.72
C THR A 862 -15.89 -13.88 -27.90
N LYS A 863 -16.26 -15.01 -28.53
CA LYS A 863 -17.66 -15.45 -28.68
C LYS A 863 -18.34 -15.83 -27.36
N LEU A 864 -17.60 -16.36 -26.39
CA LEU A 864 -18.12 -16.64 -25.04
C LEU A 864 -18.34 -15.34 -24.26
N ALA A 865 -17.33 -14.47 -24.19
CA ALA A 865 -17.41 -13.20 -23.48
C ALA A 865 -18.55 -12.29 -23.99
N ARG A 866 -18.75 -12.22 -25.31
CA ARG A 866 -19.87 -11.47 -25.93
C ARG A 866 -21.28 -11.93 -25.52
N ARG A 867 -21.46 -13.13 -24.95
CA ARG A 867 -22.79 -13.65 -24.59
C ARG A 867 -23.44 -12.89 -23.44
N TRP A 868 -22.63 -12.41 -22.50
CA TRP A 868 -23.07 -11.65 -21.32
C TRP A 868 -22.40 -10.27 -21.25
N ASP A 869 -21.71 -9.88 -22.33
CA ASP A 869 -20.76 -8.76 -22.40
C ASP A 869 -19.83 -8.75 -21.18
N SER A 870 -19.02 -9.81 -21.07
CA SER A 870 -18.03 -10.01 -20.01
C SER A 870 -16.68 -9.37 -20.37
N LYS A 871 -15.95 -8.83 -19.39
CA LYS A 871 -14.52 -8.50 -19.57
C LYS A 871 -13.75 -9.80 -19.75
N LEU A 872 -12.81 -9.82 -20.68
CA LEU A 872 -11.93 -10.97 -20.92
C LEU A 872 -10.49 -10.59 -20.62
N VAL A 873 -9.85 -11.38 -19.75
CA VAL A 873 -8.52 -11.15 -19.22
C VAL A 873 -7.67 -12.41 -19.38
N ILE A 874 -6.39 -12.26 -19.70
CA ILE A 874 -5.38 -13.31 -19.62
C ILE A 874 -4.40 -12.91 -18.52
N ILE A 875 -4.13 -13.81 -17.59
CA ILE A 875 -3.08 -13.64 -16.58
C ILE A 875 -1.93 -14.52 -17.03
N ASP A 876 -0.81 -13.91 -17.44
CA ASP A 876 0.40 -14.68 -17.72
C ASP A 876 1.07 -15.05 -16.40
N THR A 877 1.28 -16.35 -16.23
CA THR A 877 2.02 -16.93 -15.09
C THR A 877 3.12 -17.87 -15.55
N SER A 878 3.47 -17.80 -16.84
CA SER A 878 4.58 -18.54 -17.43
C SER A 878 5.95 -18.28 -16.76
N PRO A 879 6.28 -17.08 -16.25
CA PRO A 879 7.58 -16.85 -15.58
C PRO A 879 7.67 -17.48 -14.18
N TYR A 880 6.53 -17.67 -13.51
CA TYR A 880 6.45 -18.01 -12.08
C TYR A 880 6.47 -19.52 -11.79
N ILE A 881 6.39 -20.38 -12.81
CA ILE A 881 6.50 -21.84 -12.63
C ILE A 881 7.94 -22.19 -12.25
N VAL A 882 8.16 -22.41 -10.95
CA VAL A 882 9.43 -22.84 -10.40
C VAL A 882 9.72 -24.29 -10.80
N ARG A 883 10.99 -24.71 -10.78
CA ARG A 883 11.43 -26.09 -10.46
C ARG A 883 12.89 -25.99 -10.02
N ASN A 884 13.21 -26.40 -8.79
CA ASN A 884 14.56 -26.57 -8.27
C ASN A 884 15.50 -25.36 -8.45
N ARG A 885 14.95 -24.13 -8.38
CA ARG A 885 15.63 -22.83 -8.52
C ARG A 885 14.86 -21.77 -7.75
N GLU A 886 15.53 -20.67 -7.40
CA GLU A 886 14.93 -19.52 -6.69
C GLU A 886 14.60 -18.34 -7.64
N SER A 887 14.67 -18.54 -8.97
CA SER A 887 14.51 -17.50 -9.98
C SER A 887 13.28 -17.69 -10.86
N LEU A 888 12.79 -16.58 -11.43
CA LEU A 888 11.86 -16.59 -12.55
C LEU A 888 12.41 -17.35 -13.77
N ARG A 889 11.52 -17.65 -14.71
CA ARG A 889 11.82 -18.32 -15.98
C ARG A 889 11.48 -17.44 -17.18
N PRO A 890 12.17 -17.64 -18.33
CA PRO A 890 11.64 -17.18 -19.61
C PRO A 890 10.31 -17.87 -19.93
N THR A 891 9.33 -17.08 -20.36
CA THR A 891 8.14 -17.54 -21.10
C THR A 891 8.59 -18.32 -22.35
N SER A 892 7.87 -19.38 -22.73
CA SER A 892 8.17 -20.09 -23.97
C SER A 892 7.64 -19.34 -25.20
N ASP A 893 8.36 -19.44 -26.32
CA ASP A 893 8.07 -18.72 -27.58
C ASP A 893 6.61 -18.86 -28.03
N GLN A 894 6.02 -20.06 -27.91
CA GLN A 894 4.60 -20.31 -28.23
C GLN A 894 3.62 -19.58 -27.30
N VAL A 895 3.94 -19.45 -26.02
CA VAL A 895 3.10 -18.70 -25.07
C VAL A 895 3.28 -17.20 -25.29
N ALA A 896 4.51 -16.72 -25.47
CA ALA A 896 4.77 -15.32 -25.83
C ALA A 896 4.00 -14.92 -27.11
N ARG A 897 4.08 -15.74 -28.16
CA ARG A 897 3.34 -15.52 -29.42
C ARG A 897 1.82 -15.54 -29.23
N PHE A 898 1.29 -16.42 -28.38
CA PHE A 898 -0.13 -16.41 -28.04
C PHE A 898 -0.56 -15.11 -27.33
N LEU A 899 0.27 -14.59 -26.42
CA LEU A 899 0.00 -13.35 -25.70
C LEU A 899 0.11 -12.11 -26.60
N GLU A 900 1.03 -12.11 -27.57
CA GLU A 900 1.05 -11.13 -28.67
C GLU A 900 -0.25 -11.18 -29.48
N LEU A 901 -0.64 -12.36 -29.98
CA LEU A 901 -1.88 -12.55 -30.75
C LEU A 901 -3.13 -12.14 -29.96
N ALA A 902 -3.13 -12.28 -28.64
CA ALA A 902 -4.18 -11.79 -27.76
C ALA A 902 -4.20 -10.26 -27.67
N ARG A 903 -3.03 -9.63 -27.41
CA ARG A 903 -2.86 -8.16 -27.37
C ARG A 903 -3.26 -7.53 -28.71
N GLU A 904 -2.85 -8.09 -29.85
CA GLU A 904 -3.27 -7.71 -31.22
C GLU A 904 -4.80 -7.69 -31.41
N ARG A 905 -5.55 -8.49 -30.63
CA ARG A 905 -7.01 -8.65 -30.72
C ARG A 905 -7.77 -7.89 -29.62
N GLY A 906 -7.09 -7.02 -28.87
CA GLY A 906 -7.69 -6.18 -27.83
C GLY A 906 -7.98 -6.92 -26.51
N PHE A 907 -7.34 -8.07 -26.27
CA PHE A 907 -7.42 -8.76 -24.99
C PHE A 907 -6.56 -8.01 -23.96
N VAL A 908 -7.05 -7.90 -22.72
CA VAL A 908 -6.17 -7.50 -21.62
C VAL A 908 -5.29 -8.69 -21.25
N VAL A 909 -3.98 -8.50 -21.32
CA VAL A 909 -2.98 -9.44 -20.83
C VAL A 909 -2.29 -8.79 -19.63
N ILE A 910 -2.52 -9.35 -18.44
CA ILE A 910 -1.78 -9.00 -17.22
C ILE A 910 -0.51 -9.84 -17.19
N ASP A 911 0.62 -9.16 -17.16
CA ASP A 911 1.98 -9.68 -17.26
C ASP A 911 2.84 -8.75 -16.40
N VAL A 912 3.38 -9.28 -15.31
CA VAL A 912 4.12 -8.52 -14.28
C VAL A 912 5.47 -9.18 -13.99
N GLY A 913 6.07 -9.81 -15.01
CA GLY A 913 7.34 -10.54 -14.89
C GLY A 913 8.47 -9.70 -14.29
N ASP A 914 8.69 -8.49 -14.83
CA ASP A 914 9.72 -7.55 -14.37
C ASP A 914 9.47 -7.07 -12.93
N ALA A 915 8.25 -6.62 -12.61
CA ALA A 915 7.93 -6.11 -11.27
C ALA A 915 8.08 -7.18 -10.18
N VAL A 916 7.63 -8.41 -10.47
CA VAL A 916 7.83 -9.56 -9.57
C VAL A 916 9.31 -9.92 -9.43
N LEU A 917 10.13 -9.74 -10.47
CA LEU A 917 11.58 -9.97 -10.40
C LEU A 917 12.26 -8.98 -9.45
N ASP A 918 11.95 -7.69 -9.59
CA ASP A 918 12.51 -6.64 -8.73
C ASP A 918 12.12 -6.89 -7.26
N ARG A 919 10.84 -7.21 -6.99
CA ARG A 919 10.38 -7.63 -5.66
C ARG A 919 11.05 -8.91 -5.13
N HIS A 920 11.32 -9.91 -5.97
CA HIS A 920 12.04 -11.12 -5.55
C HIS A 920 13.48 -10.83 -5.11
N ILE A 921 14.10 -9.77 -5.63
CA ILE A 921 15.45 -9.34 -5.23
C ILE A 921 15.41 -8.60 -3.88
N GLU A 922 14.34 -7.85 -3.58
CA GLU A 922 14.11 -7.20 -2.28
C GLU A 922 13.74 -8.19 -1.17
N VAL A 923 12.83 -9.12 -1.45
CA VAL A 923 12.09 -9.91 -0.44
C VAL A 923 12.79 -11.24 -0.06
N ALA A 924 13.90 -11.61 -0.70
CA ALA A 924 14.59 -12.88 -0.48
C ALA A 924 15.97 -12.80 0.23
N PRO A 925 16.08 -12.27 1.48
CA PRO A 925 17.36 -12.17 2.19
C PRO A 925 17.86 -13.48 2.83
N PHE A 926 17.05 -14.55 2.89
CA PHE A 926 17.42 -15.83 3.49
C PHE A 926 17.07 -17.01 2.59
N ALA A 927 17.98 -17.98 2.51
CA ALA A 927 17.91 -19.11 1.58
C ALA A 927 16.57 -19.83 1.63
N SER A 928 15.88 -19.94 0.49
CA SER A 928 14.67 -20.76 0.42
C SER A 928 15.06 -22.24 0.56
N PRO A 929 14.19 -23.09 1.15
CA PRO A 929 14.41 -24.53 1.10
C PRO A 929 14.51 -24.98 -0.37
N PRO A 930 15.37 -25.94 -0.71
CA PRO A 930 15.59 -26.36 -2.10
C PRO A 930 14.30 -26.93 -2.69
N VAL A 931 13.64 -26.09 -3.49
CA VAL A 931 12.39 -26.36 -4.22
C VAL A 931 12.50 -27.69 -4.97
N SER A 932 11.48 -28.53 -4.86
CA SER A 932 11.44 -29.90 -5.41
C SER A 932 10.25 -30.18 -6.33
N GLY A 933 9.25 -29.30 -6.34
CA GLY A 933 8.04 -29.38 -7.16
C GLY A 933 8.04 -28.41 -8.34
N ILE A 934 6.87 -27.84 -8.62
CA ILE A 934 6.62 -26.98 -9.81
C ILE A 934 5.94 -25.64 -9.48
N HIS A 935 5.84 -25.27 -8.20
CA HIS A 935 4.95 -24.21 -7.71
C HIS A 935 5.72 -23.13 -6.94
N PRO A 936 5.23 -21.88 -6.90
CA PRO A 936 5.84 -20.86 -6.05
C PRO A 936 5.67 -21.21 -4.56
N PRO A 937 6.60 -20.80 -3.68
CA PRO A 937 6.34 -20.76 -2.24
C PRO A 937 5.29 -19.67 -1.92
N PRO A 938 4.54 -19.79 -0.81
CA PRO A 938 3.53 -18.82 -0.39
C PRO A 938 3.96 -17.35 -0.41
N TRP A 939 5.19 -17.01 0.03
CA TRP A 939 5.68 -15.62 -0.01
C TRP A 939 5.75 -15.06 -1.44
N ALA A 940 6.18 -15.89 -2.41
CA ALA A 940 6.20 -15.51 -3.81
C ALA A 940 4.78 -15.45 -4.39
N ILE A 941 3.85 -16.29 -3.91
CA ILE A 941 2.44 -16.18 -4.26
C ILE A 941 1.88 -14.81 -3.85
N ASP A 942 2.18 -14.32 -2.65
CA ASP A 942 1.74 -12.98 -2.23
C ASP A 942 2.35 -11.88 -3.09
N THR A 943 3.68 -11.91 -3.33
CA THR A 943 4.34 -10.96 -4.23
C THR A 943 3.70 -10.94 -5.63
N ILE A 944 3.43 -12.10 -6.22
CA ILE A 944 2.75 -12.20 -7.51
C ILE A 944 1.30 -11.72 -7.40
N ALA A 945 0.59 -12.04 -6.30
CA ALA A 945 -0.79 -11.63 -6.11
C ALA A 945 -0.93 -10.11 -5.94
N ASP A 946 0.01 -9.43 -5.28
CA ASP A 946 0.03 -7.97 -5.14
C ASP A 946 0.32 -7.27 -6.47
N GLU A 947 1.35 -7.69 -7.21
CA GLU A 947 1.68 -7.09 -8.51
C GLU A 947 0.60 -7.38 -9.57
N VAL A 948 0.06 -8.61 -9.63
CA VAL A 948 -1.08 -8.94 -10.51
C VAL A 948 -2.34 -8.18 -10.08
N ALA A 949 -2.57 -7.98 -8.78
CA ALA A 949 -3.70 -7.17 -8.30
C ALA A 949 -3.55 -5.71 -8.72
N ALA A 950 -2.37 -5.09 -8.53
CA ALA A 950 -2.11 -3.71 -8.91
C ALA A 950 -2.37 -3.46 -10.41
N ALA A 951 -1.97 -4.40 -11.27
CA ALA A 951 -2.22 -4.33 -12.71
C ALA A 951 -3.69 -4.63 -13.11
N LEU A 952 -4.36 -5.54 -12.40
CA LEU A 952 -5.73 -5.98 -12.74
C LEU A 952 -6.83 -5.08 -12.15
N SER A 953 -6.62 -4.49 -10.98
CA SER A 953 -7.66 -3.75 -10.25
C SER A 953 -8.26 -2.59 -11.06
N PRO A 954 -7.46 -1.67 -11.66
CA PRO A 954 -8.01 -0.57 -12.47
C PRO A 954 -8.85 -1.08 -13.64
N VAL A 955 -8.35 -2.10 -14.36
CA VAL A 955 -9.04 -2.72 -15.50
C VAL A 955 -10.42 -3.29 -15.13
N VAL A 956 -10.55 -3.85 -13.93
CA VAL A 956 -11.82 -4.37 -13.41
C VAL A 956 -12.70 -3.22 -12.90
N ARG A 957 -12.11 -2.26 -12.19
CA ARG A 957 -12.77 -1.09 -11.62
C ARG A 957 -13.50 -0.27 -12.70
N ASP A 958 -12.77 0.14 -13.72
CA ASP A 958 -13.31 0.94 -14.83
C ASP A 958 -14.31 0.17 -15.68
N TRP A 959 -14.15 -1.16 -15.81
CA TRP A 959 -15.16 -2.00 -16.44
C TRP A 959 -16.47 -2.00 -15.64
N LEU A 960 -16.42 -2.21 -14.33
CA LEU A 960 -17.62 -2.37 -13.52
C LEU A 960 -18.28 -1.03 -13.15
N ARG A 961 -17.55 0.10 -13.08
CA ARG A 961 -18.03 1.40 -12.55
C ARG A 961 -19.42 1.81 -13.04
N ALA A 962 -19.71 1.71 -14.33
CA ALA A 962 -21.00 2.14 -14.93
C ALA A 962 -21.94 0.99 -15.35
N ARG A 963 -21.60 -0.28 -15.09
CA ARG A 963 -22.37 -1.46 -15.56
C ARG A 963 -23.39 -1.95 -14.52
N ALA A 964 -24.47 -2.58 -14.99
CA ALA A 964 -25.28 -3.47 -14.16
C ALA A 964 -24.65 -4.88 -14.17
N PRO A 965 -24.77 -5.69 -13.09
CA PRO A 965 -24.23 -7.05 -13.09
C PRO A 965 -24.88 -7.93 -14.17
N ALA A 966 -24.08 -8.75 -14.85
CA ALA A 966 -24.51 -9.70 -15.86
C ALA A 966 -25.60 -10.66 -15.34
N LEU A 967 -25.57 -10.99 -14.04
CA LEU A 967 -26.64 -11.70 -13.33
C LEU A 967 -28.02 -11.08 -13.56
N ARG A 968 -28.13 -9.74 -13.57
CA ARG A 968 -29.39 -8.99 -13.70
C ARG A 968 -29.82 -8.74 -15.16
N SER A 969 -29.08 -9.22 -16.15
CA SER A 969 -29.42 -9.03 -17.58
C SER A 969 -30.51 -10.00 -18.06
N GLU A 970 -31.37 -9.55 -18.97
CA GLU A 970 -32.22 -10.46 -19.76
C GLU A 970 -31.35 -11.10 -20.84
N GLY A 971 -31.15 -12.42 -20.72
CA GLY A 971 -30.23 -13.16 -21.59
C GLY A 971 -30.81 -13.46 -22.98
N PRO A 972 -29.96 -13.69 -24.00
CA PRO A 972 -30.41 -14.20 -25.29
C PRO A 972 -31.07 -15.58 -25.12
N GLU A 973 -32.25 -15.76 -25.72
CA GLU A 973 -33.20 -16.88 -25.53
C GLU A 973 -32.53 -18.25 -25.29
N SER A 974 -32.46 -18.66 -24.02
CA SER A 974 -32.00 -20.00 -23.63
C SER A 974 -33.17 -20.98 -23.72
N VAL A 975 -33.27 -21.67 -24.87
CA VAL A 975 -34.24 -22.73 -25.23
C VAL A 975 -35.12 -23.23 -24.07
N ASP A 976 -36.39 -22.80 -24.05
CA ASP A 976 -37.42 -23.34 -23.16
C ASP A 976 -37.72 -24.81 -23.48
N SER A 977 -37.09 -25.72 -22.73
CA SER A 977 -37.36 -27.16 -22.82
C SER A 977 -37.33 -27.93 -21.49
N ALA A 978 -37.12 -27.26 -20.35
CA ALA A 978 -37.16 -27.87 -19.03
C ALA A 978 -38.61 -27.92 -18.49
N ARG A 979 -38.98 -29.02 -17.81
CA ARG A 979 -40.34 -29.24 -17.26
C ARG A 979 -40.52 -28.82 -15.80
N THR A 980 -39.47 -28.29 -15.18
CA THR A 980 -39.36 -28.01 -13.74
C THR A 980 -39.04 -26.55 -13.51
N GLU A 981 -39.69 -25.92 -12.53
CA GLU A 981 -39.49 -24.50 -12.22
C GLU A 981 -38.15 -24.26 -11.49
N PRO A 982 -37.58 -23.04 -11.56
CA PRO A 982 -36.36 -22.70 -10.81
C PRO A 982 -36.57 -22.69 -9.29
N LEU A 983 -35.53 -23.02 -8.52
CA LEU A 983 -35.59 -23.01 -7.05
C LEU A 983 -35.92 -21.61 -6.50
N GLY A 984 -35.33 -20.55 -7.09
CA GLY A 984 -35.58 -19.18 -6.67
C GLY A 984 -37.05 -18.74 -6.79
N ALA A 985 -37.84 -19.38 -7.65
CA ALA A 985 -39.27 -19.10 -7.79
C ALA A 985 -40.09 -19.61 -6.58
N ALA A 986 -39.63 -20.65 -5.87
CA ALA A 986 -40.30 -21.13 -4.66
C ALA A 986 -40.30 -20.06 -3.56
N PHE A 987 -39.21 -19.31 -3.38
CA PHE A 987 -39.18 -18.16 -2.47
C PHE A 987 -40.11 -17.03 -2.91
N GLN A 988 -40.27 -16.82 -4.22
CA GLN A 988 -41.14 -15.78 -4.79
C GLN A 988 -42.64 -16.11 -4.66
N ALA A 989 -42.99 -17.38 -4.44
CA ALA A 989 -44.37 -17.82 -4.21
C ALA A 989 -44.93 -17.40 -2.83
N HIS A 990 -44.07 -16.93 -1.90
CA HIS A 990 -44.47 -16.52 -0.55
C HIS A 990 -43.95 -15.11 -0.20
N GLU A 991 -44.86 -14.17 0.09
CA GLU A 991 -44.52 -12.81 0.52
C GLU A 991 -44.08 -12.78 2.01
N PHE A 992 -42.87 -13.26 2.30
CA PHE A 992 -42.40 -13.49 3.68
C PHE A 992 -41.19 -12.64 4.14
N GLY A 993 -40.65 -11.73 3.33
CA GLY A 993 -39.54 -10.85 3.78
C GLY A 993 -38.21 -11.58 4.03
N TRP A 994 -37.96 -12.67 3.32
CA TRP A 994 -36.84 -13.62 3.47
C TRP A 994 -35.45 -13.02 3.82
N ALA A 995 -35.12 -11.84 3.30
CA ALA A 995 -33.82 -11.21 3.51
C ALA A 995 -33.52 -10.91 5.00
N ASP A 996 -34.54 -10.60 5.78
CA ASP A 996 -34.42 -10.23 7.20
C ASP A 996 -34.31 -11.47 8.13
N HIS A 997 -34.56 -12.66 7.59
CA HIS A 997 -34.57 -13.92 8.33
C HIS A 997 -33.35 -14.81 8.07
N PHE A 998 -32.60 -14.57 6.99
CA PHE A 998 -31.41 -15.34 6.62
C PHE A 998 -30.12 -14.50 6.69
N ALA A 999 -29.31 -14.80 7.71
CA ALA A 999 -27.96 -14.27 7.83
C ALA A 999 -27.11 -14.60 6.60
N ARG A 1000 -26.28 -13.64 6.16
CA ARG A 1000 -25.22 -13.91 5.18
C ARG A 1000 -24.21 -14.89 5.79
N LEU A 1001 -23.81 -15.89 5.01
CA LEU A 1001 -22.71 -16.78 5.38
C LEU A 1001 -21.38 -16.18 4.92
N PRO A 1002 -20.26 -16.43 5.63
CA PRO A 1002 -18.92 -16.15 5.11
C PRO A 1002 -18.73 -16.88 3.78
N ALA A 1003 -18.19 -16.20 2.76
CA ALA A 1003 -17.92 -16.81 1.46
C ALA A 1003 -16.94 -17.99 1.57
N GLU A 1004 -16.05 -17.92 2.56
CA GLU A 1004 -15.11 -18.96 2.99
C GLU A 1004 -15.82 -20.26 3.42
N ALA A 1005 -17.00 -20.14 4.06
CA ALA A 1005 -17.76 -21.27 4.59
C ALA A 1005 -18.59 -21.99 3.53
N THR A 1006 -18.67 -21.49 2.29
CA THR A 1006 -19.51 -22.04 1.22
C THR A 1006 -18.72 -22.30 -0.07
N GLN A 1007 -18.53 -23.57 -0.43
CA GLN A 1007 -18.00 -23.97 -1.74
C GLN A 1007 -19.15 -24.35 -2.67
N VAL A 1008 -19.20 -23.76 -3.86
CA VAL A 1008 -20.28 -23.96 -4.85
C VAL A 1008 -19.71 -24.49 -6.17
N ASP A 1009 -20.32 -25.54 -6.72
CA ASP A 1009 -20.12 -25.97 -8.12
C ASP A 1009 -21.46 -26.00 -8.87
N TYR A 1010 -21.37 -25.90 -10.19
CA TYR A 1010 -22.48 -25.79 -11.13
C TYR A 1010 -22.30 -26.80 -12.26
N ASP A 1011 -23.24 -27.75 -12.39
CA ASP A 1011 -23.30 -28.68 -13.51
C ASP A 1011 -24.68 -28.59 -14.18
N GLY A 1012 -24.76 -27.89 -15.31
CA GLY A 1012 -26.04 -27.57 -15.95
C GLY A 1012 -26.96 -26.75 -15.05
N ASP A 1013 -28.20 -27.19 -14.89
CA ASP A 1013 -29.22 -26.60 -14.02
C ASP A 1013 -29.24 -27.16 -12.58
N HIS A 1014 -28.19 -27.90 -12.20
CA HIS A 1014 -27.97 -28.41 -10.85
C HIS A 1014 -26.93 -27.58 -10.07
N LEU A 1015 -27.31 -27.21 -8.84
CA LEU A 1015 -26.49 -26.47 -7.87
C LEU A 1015 -25.95 -27.42 -6.80
N LEU A 1016 -24.63 -27.54 -6.69
CA LEU A 1016 -23.99 -28.32 -5.62
C LEU A 1016 -23.31 -27.37 -4.63
N VAL A 1017 -23.79 -27.31 -3.39
CA VAL A 1017 -23.16 -26.49 -2.33
C VAL A 1017 -22.64 -27.37 -1.20
N PHE A 1018 -21.36 -27.21 -0.87
CA PHE A 1018 -20.77 -27.70 0.36
C PHE A 1018 -20.65 -26.54 1.36
N VAL A 1019 -21.13 -26.75 2.58
CA VAL A 1019 -21.03 -25.78 3.67
C VAL A 1019 -20.10 -26.35 4.75
N ASP A 1020 -18.98 -25.67 5.02
CA ASP A 1020 -18.09 -26.05 6.11
C ASP A 1020 -18.55 -25.42 7.42
N LEU A 1021 -19.16 -26.25 8.26
CA LEU A 1021 -19.64 -25.87 9.59
C LEU A 1021 -18.51 -25.52 10.58
N ALA A 1022 -17.23 -25.63 10.17
CA ALA A 1022 -16.08 -25.14 10.94
C ALA A 1022 -15.62 -23.72 10.58
N GLN A 1023 -16.04 -23.16 9.44
CA GLN A 1023 -15.74 -21.78 9.00
C GLN A 1023 -16.94 -20.82 9.20
N VAL A 1024 -18.11 -21.36 9.58
CA VAL A 1024 -19.22 -20.59 10.13
C VAL A 1024 -18.83 -20.05 11.52
N SER A 1025 -19.14 -18.78 11.82
CA SER A 1025 -18.60 -18.06 12.99
C SER A 1025 -18.90 -18.76 14.34
N PRO A 1026 -18.04 -18.63 15.37
CA PRO A 1026 -18.12 -19.47 16.58
C PRO A 1026 -19.49 -19.50 17.27
N GLY A 1027 -20.12 -18.33 17.46
CA GLY A 1027 -21.46 -18.25 18.08
C GLY A 1027 -22.57 -18.88 17.24
N LEU A 1028 -22.40 -18.94 15.91
CA LEU A 1028 -23.33 -19.63 15.00
C LEU A 1028 -23.01 -21.13 14.93
N ALA A 1029 -21.74 -21.53 15.00
CA ALA A 1029 -21.31 -22.92 15.10
C ALA A 1029 -21.77 -23.60 16.40
N GLU A 1030 -21.80 -22.88 17.53
CA GLU A 1030 -22.40 -23.35 18.79
C GLU A 1030 -23.94 -23.38 18.73
N ALA A 1031 -24.58 -22.48 17.98
CA ALA A 1031 -26.04 -22.47 17.79
C ALA A 1031 -26.55 -23.60 16.88
N LEU A 1032 -25.72 -24.16 16.00
CA LEU A 1032 -26.05 -25.23 15.04
C LEU A 1032 -26.15 -26.63 15.68
N ALA A 1033 -26.60 -26.71 16.94
CA ALA A 1033 -26.73 -27.93 17.73
C ALA A 1033 -28.09 -28.65 17.58
N SER A 1034 -28.98 -28.19 16.69
CA SER A 1034 -30.30 -28.79 16.44
C SER A 1034 -30.65 -28.87 14.95
N ASP A 1035 -31.42 -29.89 14.59
CA ASP A 1035 -31.87 -30.13 13.19
C ASP A 1035 -32.64 -28.93 12.61
N GLU A 1036 -33.41 -28.23 13.45
CA GLU A 1036 -34.13 -27.01 13.07
C GLU A 1036 -33.18 -25.90 12.61
N ARG A 1037 -32.06 -25.65 13.30
CA ARG A 1037 -31.08 -24.65 12.83
C ARG A 1037 -30.31 -25.11 11.60
N LEU A 1038 -30.22 -26.42 11.36
CA LEU A 1038 -29.73 -26.98 10.10
C LEU A 1038 -30.76 -26.80 8.96
N ASP A 1039 -32.07 -26.83 9.23
CA ASP A 1039 -33.12 -26.44 8.25
C ASP A 1039 -32.92 -24.97 7.84
N GLU A 1040 -32.81 -24.06 8.81
CA GLU A 1040 -32.63 -22.62 8.55
C GLU A 1040 -31.35 -22.34 7.74
N LEU A 1041 -30.27 -23.06 8.02
CA LEU A 1041 -29.00 -22.96 7.30
C LEU A 1041 -29.12 -23.44 5.85
N VAL A 1042 -29.80 -24.56 5.58
CA VAL A 1042 -30.06 -25.04 4.21
C VAL A 1042 -30.89 -24.01 3.44
N LEU A 1043 -31.95 -23.48 4.04
CA LEU A 1043 -32.79 -22.46 3.40
C LEU A 1043 -32.01 -21.16 3.13
N ALA A 1044 -31.17 -20.71 4.07
CA ALA A 1044 -30.31 -19.53 3.89
C ALA A 1044 -29.31 -19.70 2.73
N VAL A 1045 -28.68 -20.87 2.61
CA VAL A 1045 -27.74 -21.20 1.51
C VAL A 1045 -28.46 -21.14 0.15
N VAL A 1046 -29.63 -21.76 0.05
CA VAL A 1046 -30.38 -21.80 -1.22
C VAL A 1046 -30.96 -20.43 -1.54
N TYR A 1047 -31.40 -19.65 -0.54
CA TYR A 1047 -31.83 -18.27 -0.71
C TYR A 1047 -30.70 -17.38 -1.23
N GLU A 1048 -29.51 -17.46 -0.63
CA GLU A 1048 -28.32 -16.73 -1.07
C GLU A 1048 -28.04 -17.07 -2.55
N GLN A 1049 -27.81 -18.35 -2.86
CA GLN A 1049 -27.42 -18.78 -4.21
C GLN A 1049 -28.50 -18.52 -5.28
N THR A 1050 -29.78 -18.77 -4.98
CA THR A 1050 -30.85 -18.74 -6.00
C THR A 1050 -31.61 -17.42 -6.08
N VAL A 1051 -31.68 -16.64 -4.99
CA VAL A 1051 -32.44 -15.38 -4.93
C VAL A 1051 -31.54 -14.15 -4.79
N ARG A 1052 -30.48 -14.18 -3.98
CA ARG A 1052 -29.50 -13.07 -3.96
C ARG A 1052 -28.58 -13.16 -5.19
N LEU A 1053 -27.95 -14.30 -5.46
CA LEU A 1053 -27.02 -14.48 -6.60
C LEU A 1053 -27.70 -14.87 -7.94
N HIS A 1054 -29.04 -15.01 -7.98
CA HIS A 1054 -29.82 -15.20 -9.21
C HIS A 1054 -29.35 -16.39 -10.11
N ASN A 1055 -28.79 -17.45 -9.52
CA ASN A 1055 -28.05 -18.47 -10.29
C ASN A 1055 -28.87 -19.38 -11.23
N GLY A 1056 -30.21 -19.28 -11.23
CA GLY A 1056 -31.09 -19.99 -12.16
C GLY A 1056 -31.23 -21.51 -11.96
N ALA A 1057 -30.70 -22.08 -10.87
CA ALA A 1057 -30.74 -23.52 -10.62
C ALA A 1057 -32.17 -24.07 -10.45
N ARG A 1058 -32.40 -25.30 -10.92
CA ARG A 1058 -33.70 -26.02 -10.86
C ARG A 1058 -33.69 -27.20 -9.88
N THR A 1059 -32.51 -27.71 -9.54
CA THR A 1059 -32.30 -28.66 -8.42
C THR A 1059 -31.05 -28.29 -7.66
N ALA A 1060 -30.97 -28.67 -6.38
CA ALA A 1060 -29.77 -28.47 -5.57
C ALA A 1060 -29.46 -29.65 -4.66
N ASP A 1061 -28.19 -29.99 -4.50
CA ASP A 1061 -27.68 -30.81 -3.41
C ASP A 1061 -26.91 -29.92 -2.42
N ILE A 1062 -27.42 -29.79 -1.19
CA ILE A 1062 -26.81 -29.01 -0.12
C ILE A 1062 -26.18 -29.96 0.89
N VAL A 1063 -24.86 -29.93 1.02
CA VAL A 1063 -24.07 -30.81 1.88
C VAL A 1063 -23.49 -30.00 3.03
N LEU A 1064 -24.14 -30.06 4.19
CA LEU A 1064 -23.61 -29.53 5.44
C LEU A 1064 -22.61 -30.54 6.00
N ALA A 1065 -21.34 -30.16 6.08
CA ALA A 1065 -20.29 -31.05 6.56
C ALA A 1065 -19.36 -30.34 7.56
N ARG A 1066 -18.83 -31.13 8.49
CA ARG A 1066 -17.71 -30.73 9.34
C ARG A 1066 -16.46 -31.37 8.76
N PHE A 1067 -15.64 -30.57 8.08
CA PHE A 1067 -14.44 -31.06 7.41
C PHE A 1067 -13.28 -31.18 8.42
N GLY A 1068 -13.06 -32.40 8.90
CA GLY A 1068 -11.79 -32.80 9.51
C GLY A 1068 -10.76 -33.03 8.39
N HIS A 1069 -9.55 -32.51 8.56
CA HIS A 1069 -8.46 -32.57 7.58
C HIS A 1069 -8.93 -32.29 6.14
N TYR A 1070 -9.20 -31.01 5.86
CA TYR A 1070 -9.08 -30.53 4.48
C TYR A 1070 -7.71 -30.99 3.95
N ASP A 1071 -7.70 -31.66 2.80
CA ASP A 1071 -6.66 -31.31 1.84
C ASP A 1071 -7.09 -29.93 1.35
N GLU A 1072 -6.41 -28.92 1.88
CA GLU A 1072 -6.81 -27.53 1.69
C GLU A 1072 -6.68 -27.11 0.20
N TYR A 1073 -6.06 -27.93 -0.67
CA TYR A 1073 -5.57 -27.60 -2.01
C TYR A 1073 -6.42 -28.15 -3.17
N GLY A 1074 -7.70 -28.38 -2.92
CA GLY A 1074 -8.69 -28.65 -3.97
C GLY A 1074 -8.58 -30.00 -4.68
N ALA A 1075 -7.70 -30.89 -4.20
CA ALA A 1075 -7.62 -32.29 -4.68
C ALA A 1075 -8.79 -33.16 -4.19
N GLY A 1076 -9.55 -32.68 -3.20
CA GLY A 1076 -10.64 -33.39 -2.52
C GLY A 1076 -10.26 -33.82 -1.11
N VAL A 1077 -11.26 -34.02 -0.25
CA VAL A 1077 -11.05 -34.31 1.18
C VAL A 1077 -10.34 -35.65 1.36
N ASN A 1078 -9.07 -35.62 1.75
CA ASN A 1078 -8.21 -36.81 1.72
C ASN A 1078 -8.53 -37.84 2.82
N GLU A 1079 -9.14 -37.45 3.96
CA GLU A 1079 -9.67 -38.44 4.92
C GLU A 1079 -10.82 -37.90 5.79
N GLY A 1080 -12.07 -38.23 5.43
CA GLY A 1080 -13.21 -38.20 6.37
C GLY A 1080 -13.94 -36.87 6.57
N ALA A 1081 -14.54 -36.33 5.50
CA ALA A 1081 -15.60 -35.32 5.66
C ALA A 1081 -16.77 -35.92 6.47
N THR A 1082 -17.01 -35.40 7.68
CA THR A 1082 -18.18 -35.79 8.46
C THR A 1082 -19.37 -35.01 7.93
N ILE A 1083 -20.08 -35.58 6.95
CA ILE A 1083 -21.37 -35.04 6.49
C ILE A 1083 -22.31 -35.06 7.69
N VAL A 1084 -22.68 -33.86 8.16
CA VAL A 1084 -23.66 -33.67 9.23
C VAL A 1084 -25.07 -33.79 8.64
N ARG A 1085 -25.27 -33.26 7.43
CA ARG A 1085 -26.53 -33.36 6.69
C ARG A 1085 -26.30 -33.29 5.18
N ARG A 1086 -27.14 -33.97 4.41
CA ARG A 1086 -27.30 -33.73 2.96
C ARG A 1086 -28.79 -33.58 2.68
N GLU A 1087 -29.15 -32.49 2.02
CA GLU A 1087 -30.50 -32.26 1.50
C GLU A 1087 -30.48 -32.21 -0.02
N HIS A 1088 -31.50 -32.81 -0.63
CA HIS A 1088 -31.75 -32.73 -2.08
C HIS A 1088 -33.04 -31.96 -2.31
N LEU A 1089 -32.95 -30.85 -3.04
CA LEU A 1089 -34.03 -29.89 -3.20
C LEU A 1089 -34.45 -29.76 -4.66
N THR A 1090 -35.76 -29.92 -4.87
CA THR A 1090 -36.47 -29.52 -6.08
C THR A 1090 -37.34 -28.30 -5.74
N HIS A 1091 -37.95 -27.65 -6.74
CA HIS A 1091 -38.87 -26.53 -6.47
C HIS A 1091 -40.01 -26.94 -5.51
N GLU A 1092 -40.59 -28.13 -5.68
CA GLU A 1092 -41.68 -28.64 -4.83
C GLU A 1092 -41.21 -28.88 -3.39
N THR A 1093 -40.09 -29.60 -3.17
CA THR A 1093 -39.61 -29.90 -1.81
C THR A 1093 -39.04 -28.68 -1.09
N LEU A 1094 -38.52 -27.70 -1.84
CA LEU A 1094 -38.15 -26.40 -1.30
C LEU A 1094 -39.41 -25.61 -0.87
N GLY A 1095 -40.48 -25.60 -1.67
CA GLY A 1095 -41.75 -24.96 -1.31
C GLY A 1095 -42.34 -25.51 0.00
N ASP A 1096 -42.40 -26.83 0.16
CA ASP A 1096 -42.84 -27.48 1.39
C ASP A 1096 -41.97 -27.07 2.61
N ALA A 1097 -40.64 -27.03 2.44
CA ALA A 1097 -39.72 -26.62 3.51
C ALA A 1097 -39.86 -25.12 3.88
N LEU A 1098 -40.10 -24.26 2.89
CA LEU A 1098 -40.36 -22.83 3.10
C LEU A 1098 -41.69 -22.61 3.83
N GLN A 1099 -42.76 -23.30 3.46
CA GLN A 1099 -44.04 -23.24 4.16
C GLN A 1099 -43.90 -23.68 5.64
N VAL A 1100 -43.14 -24.75 5.90
CA VAL A 1100 -42.85 -25.22 7.27
C VAL A 1100 -41.99 -24.24 8.06
N PHE A 1101 -41.10 -23.48 7.43
CA PHE A 1101 -40.32 -22.41 8.08
C PHE A 1101 -41.21 -21.20 8.43
N ILE A 1102 -42.10 -20.80 7.50
CA ILE A 1102 -43.08 -19.73 7.70
C ILE A 1102 -43.99 -20.04 8.90
N GLU A 1103 -44.51 -21.27 9.00
CA GLU A 1103 -45.42 -21.67 10.07
C GLU A 1103 -44.79 -21.72 11.49
N ARG A 1104 -43.47 -21.57 11.61
CA ARG A 1104 -42.74 -21.53 12.89
C ARG A 1104 -42.36 -20.12 13.37
N ARG A 1105 -42.67 -19.06 12.60
CA ARG A 1105 -42.20 -17.69 12.84
C ARG A 1105 -43.33 -16.69 13.12
#